data_AF-A0A016TTF8-F1
#
_entry.id   AF-A0A016TTF8-F1
#
_cell.length_a   1.000
_cell.length_b   1.000
_cell.length_c   1.000
_cell.angle_alpha   90.00
_cell.angle_beta   90.00
_cell.angle_gamma   90.00
#
_symmetry.space_group_name_H-M   'P 1'
#
loop_
_entity.id
_entity.type
_entity.pdbx_description
1 polymer ?
#
loop_
_entity_poly.entity_id
_entity_poly.type
_entity_poly.pdbx_seq_one_letter_code
_entity_poly.pdbx_strand_id
1 'polypeptide(L)'
;MLAAHELGMATSGEYVFINIDVSTGSHAEKPWVRANETNQEENEKAKEAYRALKTISLRRSDLEEYKNFETRVKIRAEEKYDYSRITGKEYEMNNFISAFYDAVLLYAIALNETIAAGMDPRNGHNITSKMWGRTFDGITGNVSIDANGDRYSDYSLLDLDPAVDKFVEVAYYSGASNELKKVTDFHWIGGKPPRDSPICGYDNSKCPKGYPLHVYLLAASAGLILLLTLLFVFFWRRYKLEQELAAMSWKIRWEELDGEESQKKEKKKAKKKRSGGYYPESDPLLRSNSRGSRSSSSGATRKISAMIDRKFSIFTRKKSSPNQDKNGGITGNHANALKEIESGECSPMNEVQFRLPNDRRISSPSGDSDYKKKSSGEEEFEISAKKSLSLRNRKLSFFGSIKSGGSGETIAQNNGQIYTKTAFYKGIMVAIKKLNIDQKKYPKVDLSRAQLMELKKMKDLQHDHITRFTGACLDAPHWCIVTEYCPKGSLEDILENDQIKLDNMMKYSLLHDLVKGLYFLHNSEIRSHGRLKSSNCVVDSRFVLKVTDFGLHGLHAMEENTVDDIGEHAFYKKQLWTAPELLRNPNPPPMGTQKGDIYSFAIILHEVLWRKGVFPCKNENLSPYEIVQRVKKTVANPDDVFRPYVPDSLDADDEINQSLLELMRCSWAEDPHDRPDISMIRKAVRMLNKDNETSNLVDNLLKRLELYAKNLEGLVEERTREYLAEKQKVEDLLHQLLPPSIADQLISGRAVQAESYDSVTIYFSDIVGFTALSSQSTPLQVVTLLNDLYLAFDGVVDNFKVYKVETIGDAYMVVSGLPERREDHASQIAQMSLALLHKVKNFVIRHRPNDQLKLRIGMHSGSVVAGVVGSKMPRYCLFGDTVNTSSRMESNGLPLRIHVSSVTKEILSKDTGFRLELRGEVEMKGKGRLTTYWLKGYKDVSIPDFGPEYQ
;
A
#
# COMPACT_ATOMS: atom_id res chain seq x y z
N MET A 1 -30.52 -19.47 -19.15
CA MET A 1 -31.07 -18.76 -17.96
C MET A 1 -30.05 -18.58 -16.84
N LEU A 2 -29.49 -19.62 -16.21
CA LEU A 2 -28.58 -19.46 -15.05
C LEU A 2 -27.44 -18.43 -15.25
N ALA A 3 -26.69 -18.48 -16.36
CA ALA A 3 -25.66 -17.47 -16.65
C ALA A 3 -26.19 -16.02 -16.75
N ALA A 4 -27.44 -15.83 -17.18
CA ALA A 4 -28.08 -14.50 -17.21
C ALA A 4 -28.53 -14.04 -15.80
N HIS A 5 -28.71 -14.96 -14.86
CA HIS A 5 -28.92 -14.65 -13.44
C HIS A 5 -27.60 -14.30 -12.75
N GLU A 6 -26.51 -15.01 -13.05
CA GLU A 6 -25.16 -14.66 -12.56
C GLU A 6 -24.69 -13.27 -13.05
N LEU A 7 -25.05 -12.91 -14.29
CA LEU A 7 -24.83 -11.56 -14.85
C LEU A 7 -25.84 -10.50 -14.36
N GLY A 8 -26.78 -10.85 -13.47
CA GLY A 8 -27.82 -9.96 -12.94
C GLY A 8 -28.90 -9.54 -13.95
N MET A 9 -28.80 -9.94 -15.22
CA MET A 9 -29.75 -9.59 -16.28
C MET A 9 -31.14 -10.16 -16.01
N ALA A 10 -31.22 -11.39 -15.48
CA ALA A 10 -32.48 -12.04 -15.14
C ALA A 10 -33.13 -11.53 -13.85
N THR A 11 -32.49 -10.63 -13.10
CA THR A 11 -33.01 -10.09 -11.82
C THR A 11 -33.11 -8.57 -11.77
N SER A 12 -32.43 -7.84 -12.67
CA SER A 12 -32.49 -6.37 -12.73
C SER A 12 -33.86 -5.81 -13.16
N GLY A 13 -34.66 -6.60 -13.89
CA GLY A 13 -35.90 -6.14 -14.52
C GLY A 13 -35.69 -5.23 -15.76
N GLU A 14 -34.44 -5.02 -16.20
CA GLU A 14 -34.12 -4.27 -17.42
C GLU A 14 -34.12 -5.14 -18.69
N TYR A 15 -34.20 -6.47 -18.54
CA TYR A 15 -34.17 -7.44 -19.62
C TYR A 15 -35.38 -8.39 -19.55
N VAL A 16 -35.78 -8.90 -20.72
CA VAL A 16 -36.69 -10.03 -20.88
C VAL A 16 -36.07 -11.01 -21.86
N PHE A 17 -36.23 -12.31 -21.62
CA PHE A 17 -35.78 -13.37 -22.49
C PHE A 17 -37.00 -13.98 -23.17
N ILE A 18 -36.93 -14.18 -24.49
CA ILE A 18 -37.99 -14.83 -25.27
C ILE A 18 -37.41 -16.12 -25.84
N ASN A 19 -38.04 -17.25 -25.52
CA ASN A 19 -37.80 -18.54 -26.15
C ASN A 19 -38.89 -18.83 -27.18
N ILE A 20 -38.57 -19.58 -28.23
CA ILE A 20 -39.53 -19.99 -29.27
C ILE A 20 -39.38 -21.50 -29.45
N ASP A 21 -40.29 -22.27 -28.84
CA ASP A 21 -40.33 -23.73 -28.88
C ASP A 21 -41.47 -24.23 -29.76
N VAL A 22 -41.19 -24.32 -31.06
CA VAL A 22 -42.12 -24.85 -32.07
C VAL A 22 -41.97 -26.38 -32.22
N SER A 23 -40.83 -26.95 -31.84
CA SER A 23 -40.37 -28.25 -32.31
C SER A 23 -40.39 -29.37 -31.26
N THR A 24 -40.25 -29.08 -29.97
CA THR A 24 -40.25 -30.13 -28.94
C THR A 24 -41.65 -30.50 -28.48
N GLY A 25 -42.56 -29.51 -28.48
CA GLY A 25 -43.90 -29.65 -27.90
C GLY A 25 -43.90 -29.80 -26.37
N SER A 26 -42.77 -29.54 -25.71
CA SER A 26 -42.57 -29.65 -24.27
C SER A 26 -43.25 -28.47 -23.55
N HIS A 27 -44.56 -28.60 -23.38
CA HIS A 27 -45.34 -27.83 -22.41
C HIS A 27 -45.07 -28.36 -20.99
N ALA A 28 -43.81 -28.64 -20.66
CA ALA A 28 -43.39 -29.06 -19.34
C ALA A 28 -43.74 -27.93 -18.36
N GLU A 29 -44.56 -28.23 -17.36
CA GLU A 29 -45.07 -27.21 -16.43
C GLU A 29 -43.95 -26.50 -15.66
N LYS A 30 -42.83 -27.21 -15.45
CA LYS A 30 -41.65 -26.77 -14.68
C LYS A 30 -40.34 -27.00 -15.44
N PRO A 31 -40.07 -26.28 -16.55
CA PRO A 31 -38.94 -26.55 -17.44
C PRO A 31 -37.57 -26.22 -16.81
N TRP A 32 -37.55 -25.61 -15.62
CA TRP A 32 -36.34 -25.39 -14.83
C TRP A 32 -35.90 -26.63 -14.01
N VAL A 33 -36.76 -27.66 -13.88
CA VAL A 33 -36.47 -28.87 -13.10
C VAL A 33 -35.87 -29.95 -14.01
N ARG A 34 -34.68 -30.47 -13.64
CA ARG A 34 -34.04 -31.58 -14.34
C ARG A 34 -34.43 -32.92 -13.72
N ALA A 35 -34.89 -33.86 -14.55
CA ALA A 35 -35.39 -35.18 -14.13
C ALA A 35 -34.41 -36.07 -13.34
N ASN A 36 -33.10 -35.75 -13.33
CA ASN A 36 -32.06 -36.56 -12.71
C ASN A 36 -31.31 -35.86 -11.55
N GLU A 37 -31.72 -34.66 -11.11
CA GLU A 37 -30.93 -33.83 -10.17
C GLU A 37 -31.73 -33.32 -8.96
N THR A 38 -31.31 -33.74 -7.76
CA THR A 38 -31.91 -33.41 -6.46
C THR A 38 -31.38 -32.10 -5.83
N ASN A 39 -30.66 -31.27 -6.59
CA ASN A 39 -30.13 -29.98 -6.12
C ASN A 39 -31.23 -28.91 -6.02
N GLN A 40 -31.98 -28.89 -4.91
CA GLN A 40 -33.05 -27.90 -4.67
C GLN A 40 -32.56 -26.45 -4.85
N GLU A 41 -31.35 -26.11 -4.40
CA GLU A 41 -30.81 -24.74 -4.48
C GLU A 41 -30.58 -24.28 -5.94
N GLU A 42 -30.12 -25.17 -6.82
CA GLU A 42 -29.98 -24.84 -8.24
C GLU A 42 -31.32 -24.80 -8.96
N ASN A 43 -32.27 -25.67 -8.58
CA ASN A 43 -33.64 -25.64 -9.09
C ASN A 43 -34.37 -24.33 -8.71
N GLU A 44 -34.20 -23.80 -7.49
CA GLU A 44 -34.76 -22.49 -7.11
C GLU A 44 -34.04 -21.31 -7.78
N LYS A 45 -32.71 -21.35 -7.95
CA LYS A 45 -31.97 -20.33 -8.74
C LYS A 45 -32.39 -20.34 -10.22
N ALA A 46 -32.62 -21.52 -10.78
CA ALA A 46 -33.14 -21.67 -12.13
C ALA A 46 -34.57 -21.09 -12.21
N LYS A 47 -35.47 -21.46 -11.29
CA LYS A 47 -36.82 -20.91 -11.19
C LYS A 47 -36.86 -19.39 -11.09
N GLU A 48 -36.00 -18.79 -10.26
CA GLU A 48 -35.87 -17.33 -10.18
C GLU A 48 -35.40 -16.73 -11.52
N ALA A 49 -34.39 -17.31 -12.17
CA ALA A 49 -33.95 -16.88 -13.50
C ALA A 49 -35.04 -17.04 -14.58
N TYR A 50 -35.88 -18.08 -14.50
CA TYR A 50 -36.96 -18.35 -15.47
C TYR A 50 -38.14 -17.37 -15.34
N ARG A 51 -38.27 -16.59 -14.26
CA ARG A 51 -39.25 -15.47 -14.19
C ARG A 51 -39.00 -14.39 -15.25
N ALA A 52 -37.77 -14.29 -15.75
CA ALA A 52 -37.40 -13.37 -16.83
C ALA A 52 -37.68 -13.96 -18.23
N LEU A 53 -38.12 -15.22 -18.33
CA LEU A 53 -38.34 -15.95 -19.57
C LEU A 53 -39.83 -15.96 -19.95
N LYS A 54 -40.13 -15.67 -21.21
CA LYS A 54 -41.44 -15.92 -21.83
C LYS A 54 -41.22 -16.92 -22.98
N THR A 55 -42.11 -17.90 -23.14
CA THR A 55 -41.96 -18.96 -24.15
C THR A 55 -43.11 -18.91 -25.15
N ILE A 56 -42.80 -18.72 -26.42
CA ILE A 56 -43.76 -18.88 -27.53
C ILE A 56 -43.75 -20.36 -27.94
N SER A 57 -44.92 -20.99 -28.04
CA SER A 57 -45.08 -22.34 -28.58
C SER A 57 -46.36 -22.45 -29.41
N LEU A 58 -46.55 -23.57 -30.12
CA LEU A 58 -47.82 -23.88 -30.80
C LEU A 58 -48.92 -24.08 -29.75
N ARG A 59 -50.12 -23.54 -30.04
CA ARG A 59 -51.27 -23.59 -29.13
C ARG A 59 -51.83 -25.01 -29.03
N ARG A 60 -52.01 -25.50 -27.81
CA ARG A 60 -52.78 -26.73 -27.52
C ARG A 60 -54.27 -26.39 -27.44
N SER A 61 -55.12 -27.34 -27.79
CA SER A 61 -56.58 -27.16 -27.70
C SER A 61 -57.07 -27.49 -26.29
N ASP A 62 -57.89 -26.61 -25.72
CA ASP A 62 -58.53 -26.83 -24.42
C ASP A 62 -59.63 -27.89 -24.45
N LEU A 63 -60.06 -28.30 -25.64
CA LEU A 63 -61.13 -29.28 -25.86
C LEU A 63 -60.85 -30.60 -25.13
N GLU A 64 -61.88 -31.16 -24.50
CA GLU A 64 -61.81 -32.44 -23.80
C GLU A 64 -61.46 -33.59 -24.76
N GLU A 65 -61.86 -33.49 -26.03
CA GLU A 65 -61.47 -34.42 -27.10
C GLU A 65 -59.96 -34.44 -27.34
N TYR A 66 -59.28 -33.28 -27.30
CA TYR A 66 -57.82 -33.18 -27.44
C TYR A 66 -57.11 -33.84 -26.25
N LYS A 67 -57.61 -33.62 -25.02
CA LYS A 67 -57.10 -34.25 -23.80
C LYS A 67 -57.29 -35.78 -23.83
N ASN A 68 -58.45 -36.24 -24.31
CA ASN A 68 -58.74 -37.66 -24.53
C ASN A 68 -57.93 -38.26 -25.70
N PHE A 69 -57.48 -37.46 -26.67
CA PHE A 69 -56.53 -37.88 -27.69
C PHE A 69 -55.10 -38.00 -27.14
N GLU A 70 -54.61 -37.00 -26.39
CA GLU A 70 -53.30 -37.04 -25.74
C GLU A 70 -53.14 -38.25 -24.81
N THR A 71 -54.14 -38.52 -23.96
CA THR A 71 -54.14 -39.70 -23.07
C THR A 71 -54.14 -41.02 -23.85
N ARG A 72 -54.90 -41.14 -24.94
CA ARG A 72 -54.88 -42.34 -25.80
C ARG A 72 -53.55 -42.54 -26.53
N VAL A 73 -52.88 -41.45 -26.93
CA VAL A 73 -51.54 -41.52 -27.54
C VAL A 73 -50.51 -41.95 -26.50
N LYS A 74 -50.54 -41.39 -25.27
CA LYS A 74 -49.67 -41.79 -24.15
C LYS A 74 -49.80 -43.29 -23.82
N ILE A 75 -51.04 -43.77 -23.63
CA ILE A 75 -51.31 -45.20 -23.38
C ILE A 75 -50.77 -46.07 -24.52
N ARG A 76 -51.07 -45.73 -25.78
CA ARG A 76 -50.63 -46.51 -26.95
C ARG A 76 -49.12 -46.47 -27.19
N ALA A 77 -48.44 -45.41 -26.75
CA ALA A 77 -46.98 -45.32 -26.78
C ALA A 77 -46.34 -46.32 -25.80
N GLU A 78 -46.89 -46.44 -24.58
CA GLU A 78 -46.39 -47.43 -23.61
C GLU A 78 -46.77 -48.86 -24.02
N GLU A 79 -48.06 -49.15 -24.25
CA GLU A 79 -48.57 -50.49 -24.58
C GLU A 79 -47.90 -51.16 -25.78
N LYS A 80 -47.48 -50.38 -26.79
CA LYS A 80 -46.96 -50.89 -28.07
C LYS A 80 -45.46 -50.74 -28.22
N TYR A 81 -44.80 -49.89 -27.43
CA TYR A 81 -43.37 -49.58 -27.59
C TYR A 81 -42.56 -49.56 -26.29
N ASP A 82 -43.16 -49.87 -25.12
CA ASP A 82 -42.48 -49.86 -23.81
C ASP A 82 -41.71 -48.54 -23.54
N TYR A 83 -42.27 -47.40 -23.98
CA TYR A 83 -41.54 -46.15 -24.13
C TYR A 83 -40.82 -45.70 -22.85
N SER A 84 -41.50 -45.77 -21.70
CA SER A 84 -40.98 -45.31 -20.42
C SER A 84 -39.86 -46.23 -19.92
N ARG A 85 -39.95 -47.54 -20.19
CA ARG A 85 -38.88 -48.50 -19.90
C ARG A 85 -37.65 -48.31 -20.78
N ILE A 86 -37.82 -47.95 -22.05
CA ILE A 86 -36.71 -47.76 -23.01
C ILE A 86 -36.02 -46.40 -22.83
N THR A 87 -36.77 -45.33 -22.57
CA THR A 87 -36.24 -43.96 -22.52
C THR A 87 -35.94 -43.45 -21.11
N GLY A 88 -36.46 -44.11 -20.06
CA GLY A 88 -36.33 -43.67 -18.68
C GLY A 88 -37.12 -42.40 -18.35
N LYS A 89 -38.14 -42.05 -19.15
CA LYS A 89 -39.00 -40.87 -18.99
C LYS A 89 -40.44 -41.20 -19.37
N GLU A 90 -41.40 -40.51 -18.76
CA GLU A 90 -42.79 -40.56 -19.21
C GLU A 90 -42.93 -39.96 -20.63
N TYR A 91 -43.93 -40.43 -21.38
CA TYR A 91 -44.19 -39.96 -22.74
C TYR A 91 -44.87 -38.58 -22.76
N GLU A 92 -44.12 -37.53 -23.11
CA GLU A 92 -44.70 -36.23 -23.48
C GLU A 92 -45.13 -36.22 -24.95
N MET A 93 -46.35 -35.74 -25.21
CA MET A 93 -46.89 -35.65 -26.57
C MET A 93 -46.33 -34.42 -27.30
N ASN A 94 -45.66 -34.64 -28.43
CA ASN A 94 -45.21 -33.56 -29.31
C ASN A 94 -46.37 -33.07 -30.21
N ASN A 95 -46.47 -31.75 -30.37
CA ASN A 95 -47.50 -31.05 -31.16
C ASN A 95 -47.51 -31.45 -32.66
N PHE A 96 -46.44 -32.04 -33.21
CA PHE A 96 -46.47 -32.63 -34.56
C PHE A 96 -47.49 -33.77 -34.69
N ILE A 97 -47.79 -34.51 -33.62
CA ILE A 97 -48.66 -35.71 -33.68
C ILE A 97 -50.13 -35.31 -33.93
N SER A 98 -50.57 -34.21 -33.34
CA SER A 98 -51.90 -33.65 -33.61
C SER A 98 -51.96 -32.98 -34.98
N ALA A 99 -50.89 -32.31 -35.43
CA ALA A 99 -50.80 -31.82 -36.81
C ALA A 99 -50.87 -32.95 -37.86
N PHE A 100 -50.24 -34.11 -37.61
CA PHE A 100 -50.36 -35.29 -38.47
C PHE A 100 -51.79 -35.85 -38.50
N TYR A 101 -52.51 -35.85 -37.36
CA TYR A 101 -53.91 -36.26 -37.31
C TYR A 101 -54.78 -35.34 -38.19
N ASP A 102 -54.62 -34.02 -38.05
CA ASP A 102 -55.35 -33.03 -38.84
C ASP A 102 -55.04 -33.14 -40.34
N ALA A 103 -53.78 -33.41 -40.70
CA ALA A 103 -53.36 -33.58 -42.10
C ALA A 103 -53.97 -34.83 -42.75
N VAL A 104 -54.05 -35.95 -42.02
CA VAL A 104 -54.71 -37.18 -42.49
C VAL A 104 -56.23 -36.99 -42.61
N LEU A 105 -56.84 -36.23 -41.69
CA LEU A 105 -58.26 -35.88 -41.75
C LEU A 105 -58.57 -34.99 -42.96
N LEU A 106 -57.77 -33.94 -43.20
CA LEU A 106 -57.86 -33.07 -44.36
C LEU A 106 -57.71 -33.86 -45.67
N TYR A 107 -56.76 -34.79 -45.74
CA TYR A 107 -56.60 -35.70 -46.87
C TYR A 107 -57.85 -36.57 -47.10
N ALA A 108 -58.41 -37.16 -46.03
CA ALA A 108 -59.62 -37.98 -46.13
C ALA A 108 -60.83 -37.18 -46.62
N ILE A 109 -61.01 -35.94 -46.15
CA ILE A 109 -62.07 -35.02 -46.60
C ILE A 109 -61.90 -34.69 -48.08
N ALA A 110 -60.72 -34.21 -48.49
CA ALA A 110 -60.45 -33.84 -49.88
C ALA A 110 -60.53 -35.03 -50.85
N LEU A 111 -60.09 -36.22 -50.43
CA LEU A 111 -60.23 -37.46 -51.21
C LEU A 111 -61.70 -37.88 -51.36
N ASN A 112 -62.48 -37.85 -50.28
CA ASN A 112 -63.91 -38.17 -50.33
C ASN A 112 -64.67 -37.21 -51.26
N GLU A 113 -64.40 -35.92 -51.18
CA GLU A 113 -64.94 -34.91 -52.10
C GLU A 113 -64.46 -35.08 -53.55
N THR A 114 -63.29 -35.67 -53.78
CA THR A 114 -62.75 -35.97 -55.12
C THR A 114 -63.52 -37.14 -55.74
N ILE A 115 -63.73 -38.21 -54.97
CA ILE A 115 -64.50 -39.40 -55.36
C ILE A 115 -65.98 -39.06 -55.56
N ALA A 116 -66.59 -38.28 -54.66
CA ALA A 116 -67.99 -37.85 -54.78
C ALA A 116 -68.24 -36.94 -55.99
N ALA A 117 -67.21 -36.24 -56.48
CA ALA A 117 -67.25 -35.46 -57.72
C ALA A 117 -66.94 -36.28 -58.99
N GLY A 118 -66.77 -37.62 -58.87
CA GLY A 118 -66.49 -38.51 -60.00
C GLY A 118 -65.08 -38.37 -60.60
N MET A 119 -64.14 -37.76 -59.89
CA MET A 119 -62.76 -37.56 -60.35
C MET A 119 -61.83 -38.70 -59.93
N ASP A 120 -60.75 -38.92 -60.67
CA ASP A 120 -59.76 -39.97 -60.38
C ASP A 120 -59.04 -39.73 -59.02
N PRO A 121 -59.20 -40.62 -58.02
CA PRO A 121 -58.54 -40.50 -56.72
C PRO A 121 -57.02 -40.74 -56.77
N ARG A 122 -56.45 -41.08 -57.94
CA ARG A 122 -54.99 -41.18 -58.15
C ARG A 122 -54.36 -39.84 -58.56
N ASN A 123 -55.15 -38.86 -58.99
CA ASN A 123 -54.64 -37.55 -59.36
C ASN A 123 -54.45 -36.66 -58.12
N GLY A 124 -53.21 -36.59 -57.63
CA GLY A 124 -52.85 -35.79 -56.47
C GLY A 124 -53.22 -34.30 -56.59
N HIS A 125 -53.14 -33.70 -57.79
CA HIS A 125 -53.48 -32.29 -57.99
C HIS A 125 -54.98 -31.99 -57.76
N ASN A 126 -55.85 -32.91 -58.16
CA ASN A 126 -57.30 -32.80 -57.93
C ASN A 126 -57.65 -32.91 -56.43
N ILE A 127 -56.81 -33.59 -55.65
CA ILE A 127 -56.97 -33.72 -54.20
C ILE A 127 -56.38 -32.50 -53.48
N THR A 128 -55.16 -32.08 -53.80
CA THR A 128 -54.52 -30.92 -53.13
C THR A 128 -55.23 -29.61 -53.39
N SER A 129 -55.77 -29.40 -54.60
CA SER A 129 -56.60 -28.22 -54.91
C SER A 129 -57.90 -28.15 -54.08
N LYS A 130 -58.36 -29.26 -53.50
CA LYS A 130 -59.46 -29.31 -52.51
C LYS A 130 -59.01 -29.19 -51.05
N MET A 131 -57.72 -29.12 -50.77
CA MET A 131 -57.19 -28.90 -49.41
C MET A 131 -57.00 -27.42 -49.09
N TRP A 132 -56.79 -26.58 -50.10
CA TRP A 132 -56.42 -25.17 -49.96
C TRP A 132 -57.64 -24.26 -49.79
N GLY A 133 -57.44 -23.10 -49.15
CA GLY A 133 -58.45 -22.05 -49.02
C GLY A 133 -59.70 -22.45 -48.22
N ARG A 134 -59.58 -23.39 -47.28
CA ARG A 134 -60.71 -23.97 -46.53
C ARG A 134 -60.45 -24.06 -45.03
N THR A 135 -61.52 -24.28 -44.30
CA THR A 135 -61.53 -24.43 -42.84
C THR A 135 -62.28 -25.73 -42.48
N PHE A 136 -61.79 -26.47 -41.48
CA PHE A 136 -62.39 -27.73 -41.03
C PHE A 136 -62.09 -28.00 -39.55
N ASP A 137 -62.98 -28.72 -38.87
CA ASP A 137 -62.77 -29.15 -37.49
C ASP A 137 -61.77 -30.32 -37.41
N GLY A 138 -60.61 -30.07 -36.80
CA GLY A 138 -59.57 -31.04 -36.49
C GLY A 138 -59.45 -31.32 -35.00
N ILE A 139 -58.54 -32.21 -34.60
CA ILE A 139 -58.35 -32.54 -33.16
C ILE A 139 -57.76 -31.36 -32.39
N THR A 140 -57.02 -30.47 -33.07
CA THR A 140 -56.52 -29.21 -32.52
C THR A 140 -57.59 -28.10 -32.44
N GLY A 141 -58.85 -28.39 -32.76
CA GLY A 141 -59.92 -27.41 -32.92
C GLY A 141 -60.10 -27.00 -34.38
N ASN A 142 -60.59 -25.79 -34.61
CA ASN A 142 -60.91 -25.34 -35.97
C ASN A 142 -59.63 -24.98 -36.77
N VAL A 143 -59.33 -25.75 -37.83
CA VAL A 143 -58.12 -25.65 -38.64
C VAL A 143 -58.41 -24.94 -39.96
N SER A 144 -57.74 -23.81 -40.20
CA SER A 144 -57.82 -23.08 -41.47
C SER A 144 -56.55 -23.24 -42.30
N ILE A 145 -56.72 -23.49 -43.60
CA ILE A 145 -55.68 -23.60 -44.62
C ILE A 145 -55.82 -22.43 -45.59
N ASP A 146 -54.72 -21.76 -45.90
CA ASP A 146 -54.69 -20.60 -46.79
C ASP A 146 -54.75 -20.99 -48.28
N ALA A 147 -54.72 -20.00 -49.17
CA ALA A 147 -54.79 -20.20 -50.62
C ALA A 147 -53.53 -20.86 -51.24
N ASN A 148 -52.41 -20.90 -50.53
CA ASN A 148 -51.17 -21.55 -50.94
C ASN A 148 -51.09 -23.01 -50.45
N GLY A 149 -51.89 -23.36 -49.43
CA GLY A 149 -51.89 -24.64 -48.76
C GLY A 149 -51.23 -24.64 -47.37
N ASP A 150 -50.83 -23.47 -46.88
CA ASP A 150 -50.21 -23.32 -45.57
C ASP A 150 -51.27 -23.25 -44.46
N ARG A 151 -50.97 -23.86 -43.31
CA ARG A 151 -51.86 -23.86 -42.16
C ARG A 151 -51.73 -22.57 -41.34
N TYR A 152 -52.84 -21.85 -41.18
CA TYR A 152 -52.94 -20.82 -40.15
C TYR A 152 -52.73 -21.45 -38.77
N SER A 153 -51.62 -21.08 -38.14
CA SER A 153 -51.16 -21.69 -36.89
C SER A 153 -51.36 -20.73 -35.72
N ASP A 154 -52.03 -21.20 -34.69
CA ASP A 154 -52.24 -20.46 -33.43
C ASP A 154 -51.06 -20.72 -32.48
N TYR A 155 -50.60 -19.67 -31.81
CA TYR A 155 -49.42 -19.70 -30.94
C TYR A 155 -49.76 -19.21 -29.53
N SER A 156 -49.38 -19.99 -28.51
CA SER A 156 -49.48 -19.61 -27.10
C SER A 156 -48.21 -18.89 -26.65
N LEU A 157 -48.38 -17.83 -25.86
CA LEU A 157 -47.31 -17.18 -25.11
C LEU A 157 -47.45 -17.59 -23.64
N LEU A 158 -46.44 -18.33 -23.16
CA LEU A 158 -46.37 -18.89 -21.82
C LEU A 158 -45.50 -18.03 -20.90
N ASP A 159 -45.95 -17.85 -19.66
CA ASP A 159 -45.26 -17.13 -18.58
C ASP A 159 -45.28 -17.95 -17.28
N LEU A 160 -44.28 -17.76 -16.41
CA LEU A 160 -44.22 -18.43 -15.10
C LEU A 160 -45.09 -17.69 -14.08
N ASP A 161 -46.22 -18.30 -13.73
CA ASP A 161 -47.08 -17.82 -12.63
C ASP A 161 -46.41 -18.13 -11.27
N PRO A 162 -46.08 -17.10 -10.46
CA PRO A 162 -45.39 -17.28 -9.18
C PRO A 162 -46.29 -17.80 -8.05
N ALA A 163 -47.61 -17.82 -8.22
CA ALA A 163 -48.59 -18.35 -7.27
C ALA A 163 -48.94 -19.82 -7.57
N VAL A 164 -49.00 -20.21 -8.84
CA VAL A 164 -49.26 -21.60 -9.28
C VAL A 164 -47.95 -22.42 -9.39
N ASP A 165 -46.79 -21.76 -9.50
CA ASP A 165 -45.46 -22.35 -9.68
C ASP A 165 -45.37 -23.24 -10.94
N LYS A 166 -45.97 -22.76 -12.03
CA LYS A 166 -46.03 -23.41 -13.36
C LYS A 166 -45.99 -22.37 -14.48
N PHE A 167 -45.58 -22.78 -15.68
CA PHE A 167 -45.85 -21.98 -16.89
C PHE A 167 -47.34 -22.07 -17.30
N VAL A 168 -47.95 -20.92 -17.60
CA VAL A 168 -49.37 -20.76 -17.96
C VAL A 168 -49.54 -19.86 -19.21
N GLU A 169 -50.65 -20.01 -19.95
CA GLU A 169 -50.97 -19.14 -21.08
C GLU A 169 -51.37 -17.74 -20.60
N VAL A 170 -50.56 -16.73 -20.93
CA VAL A 170 -50.86 -15.30 -20.66
C VAL A 170 -51.53 -14.62 -21.85
N ALA A 171 -51.21 -15.05 -23.06
CA ALA A 171 -51.87 -14.63 -24.29
C ALA A 171 -51.72 -15.72 -25.36
N TYR A 172 -52.58 -15.69 -26.37
CA TYR A 172 -52.38 -16.44 -27.61
C TYR A 172 -52.61 -15.56 -28.84
N TYR A 173 -51.84 -15.80 -29.88
CA TYR A 173 -52.06 -15.23 -31.19
C TYR A 173 -52.82 -16.23 -32.05
N SER A 174 -53.97 -15.82 -32.60
CA SER A 174 -54.73 -16.66 -33.50
C SER A 174 -54.40 -16.33 -34.95
N GLY A 175 -53.82 -17.30 -35.66
CA GLY A 175 -53.31 -17.12 -37.02
C GLY A 175 -54.42 -16.85 -38.04
N ALA A 176 -55.59 -17.46 -37.86
CA ALA A 176 -56.72 -17.32 -38.77
C ALA A 176 -57.44 -15.95 -38.65
N SER A 177 -57.36 -15.28 -37.49
CA SER A 177 -57.93 -13.93 -37.28
C SER A 177 -56.90 -12.81 -37.28
N ASN A 178 -55.59 -13.14 -37.22
CA ASN A 178 -54.50 -12.17 -37.04
C ASN A 178 -54.68 -11.30 -35.77
N GLU A 179 -55.17 -11.91 -34.68
CA GLU A 179 -55.46 -11.24 -33.41
C GLU A 179 -54.66 -11.86 -32.26
N LEU A 180 -53.98 -11.00 -31.47
CA LEU A 180 -53.41 -11.37 -30.17
C LEU A 180 -54.47 -11.22 -29.09
N LYS A 181 -54.92 -12.35 -28.52
CA LYS A 181 -55.92 -12.43 -27.46
C LYS A 181 -55.23 -12.68 -26.12
N LYS A 182 -55.39 -11.75 -25.18
CA LYS A 182 -54.84 -11.85 -23.83
C LYS A 182 -55.75 -12.70 -22.94
N VAL A 183 -55.16 -13.60 -22.16
CA VAL A 183 -55.85 -14.53 -21.26
C VAL A 183 -55.65 -14.13 -19.79
N THR A 184 -54.41 -13.85 -19.39
CA THR A 184 -54.04 -13.42 -18.02
C THR A 184 -52.97 -12.32 -18.05
N ASP A 185 -52.58 -11.80 -16.88
CA ASP A 185 -51.60 -10.71 -16.77
C ASP A 185 -50.13 -11.19 -16.85
N PHE A 186 -49.28 -10.34 -17.44
CA PHE A 186 -47.85 -10.61 -17.63
C PHE A 186 -47.05 -10.33 -16.35
N HIS A 187 -46.22 -11.28 -15.93
CA HIS A 187 -45.41 -11.17 -14.73
C HIS A 187 -44.05 -10.53 -15.03
N TRP A 188 -43.92 -9.23 -14.73
CA TRP A 188 -42.69 -8.46 -14.95
C TRP A 188 -41.89 -8.27 -13.67
N ILE A 189 -40.60 -8.66 -13.67
CA ILE A 189 -39.70 -8.52 -12.51
C ILE A 189 -39.55 -7.05 -12.06
N GLY A 190 -39.44 -6.12 -13.02
CA GLY A 190 -39.41 -4.67 -12.74
C GLY A 190 -40.80 -4.03 -12.53
N GLY A 191 -41.87 -4.82 -12.39
CA GLY A 191 -43.26 -4.36 -12.28
C GLY A 191 -43.86 -3.77 -13.56
N LYS A 192 -43.08 -3.71 -14.65
CA LYS A 192 -43.44 -3.17 -15.98
C LYS A 192 -42.58 -3.83 -17.05
N PRO A 193 -43.01 -3.87 -18.33
CA PRO A 193 -42.16 -4.33 -19.42
C PRO A 193 -40.86 -3.52 -19.53
N PRO A 194 -39.73 -4.17 -19.89
CA PRO A 194 -38.53 -3.49 -20.36
C PRO A 194 -38.80 -2.60 -21.58
N ARG A 195 -37.83 -1.74 -21.92
CA ARG A 195 -37.92 -0.92 -23.15
C ARG A 195 -37.60 -1.75 -24.39
N ASP A 196 -38.32 -1.48 -25.47
CA ASP A 196 -38.12 -2.00 -26.82
C ASP A 196 -36.74 -1.66 -27.41
N SER A 197 -36.16 -0.55 -26.96
CA SER A 197 -34.84 -0.08 -27.39
C SER A 197 -34.13 0.71 -26.29
N PRO A 198 -32.78 0.65 -26.23
CA PRO A 198 -31.98 1.48 -25.34
C PRO A 198 -32.10 2.95 -25.73
N ILE A 199 -31.90 3.87 -24.78
CA ILE A 199 -32.15 5.32 -24.94
C ILE A 199 -31.42 5.94 -26.14
N CYS A 200 -30.24 5.43 -26.48
CA CYS A 200 -29.42 5.87 -27.60
C CYS A 200 -29.79 5.24 -28.96
N GLY A 201 -30.60 4.18 -28.98
CA GLY A 201 -30.68 3.22 -30.09
C GLY A 201 -29.50 2.25 -30.09
N TYR A 202 -29.68 1.06 -30.65
CA TYR A 202 -28.64 0.00 -30.70
C TYR A 202 -27.38 0.38 -31.48
N ASP A 203 -27.49 1.41 -32.33
CA ASP A 203 -26.47 2.01 -33.19
C ASP A 203 -26.00 3.41 -32.71
N ASN A 204 -26.49 3.87 -31.56
CA ASN A 204 -26.38 5.24 -31.05
C ASN A 204 -26.99 6.36 -31.94
N SER A 205 -27.78 6.03 -32.98
CA SER A 205 -28.31 7.04 -33.91
C SER A 205 -29.40 7.94 -33.32
N LYS A 206 -30.12 7.44 -32.29
CA LYS A 206 -31.20 8.15 -31.59
C LYS A 206 -30.73 9.00 -30.41
N CYS A 207 -29.42 9.05 -30.14
CA CYS A 207 -28.83 10.02 -29.21
C CYS A 207 -29.30 11.45 -29.56
N PRO A 208 -29.83 12.23 -28.61
CA PRO A 208 -30.36 13.56 -28.89
C PRO A 208 -29.25 14.48 -29.41
N LYS A 209 -29.40 14.95 -30.65
CA LYS A 209 -28.46 15.89 -31.28
C LYS A 209 -28.50 17.24 -30.55
N GLY A 210 -27.34 17.86 -30.45
CA GLY A 210 -27.12 19.03 -29.62
C GLY A 210 -27.85 20.31 -30.07
N TYR A 211 -27.95 21.25 -29.14
CA TYR A 211 -28.38 22.62 -29.39
C TYR A 211 -27.50 23.32 -30.46
N PRO A 212 -27.97 24.38 -31.15
CA PRO A 212 -27.20 25.05 -32.18
C PRO A 212 -25.89 25.67 -31.66
N LEU A 213 -24.92 25.89 -32.55
CA LEU A 213 -23.54 26.26 -32.19
C LEU A 213 -23.43 27.50 -31.28
N HIS A 214 -24.32 28.49 -31.41
CA HIS A 214 -24.34 29.66 -30.53
C HIS A 214 -24.79 29.33 -29.09
N VAL A 215 -25.68 28.34 -28.90
CA VAL A 215 -26.00 27.80 -27.57
C VAL A 215 -24.81 27.02 -27.03
N TYR A 216 -24.06 26.27 -27.87
CA TYR A 216 -22.80 25.67 -27.42
C TYR A 216 -21.73 26.71 -27.06
N LEU A 217 -21.63 27.83 -27.77
CA LEU A 217 -20.69 28.90 -27.42
C LEU A 217 -21.12 29.67 -26.15
N LEU A 218 -22.43 29.87 -25.93
CA LEU A 218 -22.96 30.45 -24.69
C LEU A 218 -22.88 29.48 -23.51
N ALA A 219 -23.11 28.19 -23.71
CA ALA A 219 -22.94 27.16 -22.68
C ALA A 219 -21.46 26.87 -22.41
N ALA A 220 -20.57 27.01 -23.40
CA ALA A 220 -19.12 26.94 -23.22
C ALA A 220 -18.57 28.21 -22.57
N SER A 221 -19.09 29.41 -22.84
CA SER A 221 -18.66 30.63 -22.14
C SER A 221 -19.22 30.71 -20.73
N ALA A 222 -20.50 30.41 -20.51
CA ALA A 222 -21.08 30.26 -19.19
C ALA A 222 -20.46 29.09 -18.42
N GLY A 223 -20.16 27.97 -19.09
CA GLY A 223 -19.44 26.82 -18.52
C GLY A 223 -17.98 27.14 -18.19
N LEU A 224 -17.29 27.94 -19.01
CA LEU A 224 -15.95 28.46 -18.73
C LEU A 224 -15.98 29.45 -17.58
N ILE A 225 -16.96 30.35 -17.50
CA ILE A 225 -17.16 31.27 -16.37
C ILE A 225 -17.51 30.50 -15.10
N LEU A 226 -18.36 29.47 -15.17
CA LEU A 226 -18.73 28.62 -14.04
C LEU A 226 -17.55 27.74 -13.60
N LEU A 227 -16.73 27.24 -14.52
CA LEU A 227 -15.50 26.50 -14.23
C LEU A 227 -14.40 27.42 -13.70
N LEU A 228 -14.24 28.64 -14.22
CA LEU A 228 -13.32 29.66 -13.70
C LEU A 228 -13.76 30.21 -12.35
N THR A 229 -15.06 30.33 -12.07
CA THR A 229 -15.56 30.72 -10.74
C THR A 229 -15.54 29.56 -9.75
N LEU A 230 -15.76 28.31 -10.17
CA LEU A 230 -15.51 27.13 -9.33
C LEU A 230 -14.01 26.93 -9.06
N LEU A 231 -13.13 27.15 -10.05
CA LEU A 231 -11.69 27.17 -9.85
C LEU A 231 -11.29 28.35 -8.97
N PHE A 232 -11.84 29.56 -9.17
CA PHE A 232 -11.56 30.70 -8.29
C PHE A 232 -12.05 30.43 -6.87
N VAL A 233 -13.25 29.86 -6.66
CA VAL A 233 -13.74 29.49 -5.32
C VAL A 233 -12.91 28.33 -4.73
N PHE A 234 -12.45 27.38 -5.54
CA PHE A 234 -11.56 26.31 -5.09
C PHE A 234 -10.18 26.86 -4.69
N PHE A 235 -9.55 27.67 -5.54
CA PHE A 235 -8.27 28.34 -5.27
C PHE A 235 -8.38 29.38 -4.17
N TRP A 236 -9.50 30.10 -4.02
CA TRP A 236 -9.75 31.05 -2.94
C TRP A 236 -10.03 30.34 -1.62
N ARG A 237 -10.80 29.26 -1.63
CA ARG A 237 -11.00 28.40 -0.45
C ARG A 237 -9.72 27.68 -0.06
N ARG A 238 -8.93 27.24 -1.03
CA ARG A 238 -7.58 26.66 -0.83
C ARG A 238 -6.61 27.70 -0.31
N TYR A 239 -6.56 28.90 -0.89
CA TYR A 239 -5.73 30.02 -0.44
C TYR A 239 -6.14 30.49 0.96
N LYS A 240 -7.44 30.55 1.26
CA LYS A 240 -7.96 30.82 2.60
C LYS A 240 -7.59 29.70 3.58
N LEU A 241 -7.70 28.43 3.20
CA LEU A 241 -7.21 27.31 4.01
C LEU A 241 -5.69 27.34 4.20
N GLU A 242 -4.92 27.69 3.18
CA GLU A 242 -3.47 27.86 3.24
C GLU A 242 -3.08 29.07 4.11
N GLN A 243 -3.87 30.16 4.09
CA GLN A 243 -3.73 31.29 5.03
C GLN A 243 -4.14 30.92 6.47
N GLU A 244 -5.21 30.15 6.67
CA GLU A 244 -5.64 29.66 8.00
C GLU A 244 -4.61 28.67 8.57
N LEU A 245 -4.08 27.77 7.75
CA LEU A 245 -2.97 26.88 8.09
C LEU A 245 -1.67 27.67 8.35
N ALA A 246 -1.34 28.69 7.56
CA ALA A 246 -0.20 29.57 7.80
C ALA A 246 -0.36 30.34 9.12
N ALA A 247 -1.55 30.86 9.42
CA ALA A 247 -1.87 31.55 10.66
C ALA A 247 -1.85 30.63 11.89
N MET A 248 -2.04 29.32 11.72
CA MET A 248 -1.85 28.31 12.77
C MET A 248 -0.48 27.60 12.71
N SER A 249 0.41 27.98 11.79
CA SER A 249 1.64 27.20 11.50
C SER A 249 2.72 27.26 12.59
N TRP A 250 2.50 28.06 13.64
CA TRP A 250 3.29 28.07 14.89
C TRP A 250 2.80 27.02 15.90
N LYS A 251 1.59 26.46 15.74
CA LYS A 251 1.07 25.47 16.70
C LYS A 251 1.76 24.13 16.47
N ILE A 252 2.37 23.60 17.53
CA ILE A 252 2.97 22.26 17.58
C ILE A 252 2.13 21.41 18.52
N ARG A 253 1.80 20.18 18.11
CA ARG A 253 1.17 19.19 18.99
C ARG A 253 2.23 18.47 19.81
N TRP A 254 1.90 18.09 21.05
CA TRP A 254 2.86 17.42 21.93
C TRP A 254 3.36 16.10 21.35
N GLU A 255 2.55 15.36 20.59
CA GLU A 255 2.95 14.10 19.94
C GLU A 255 3.88 14.27 18.73
N GLU A 256 4.07 15.50 18.23
CA GLU A 256 5.09 15.83 17.21
C GLU A 256 6.46 16.15 17.82
N LEU A 257 6.53 16.24 19.15
CA LEU A 257 7.75 16.31 19.94
C LEU A 257 8.04 14.90 20.50
N ASP A 258 9.25 14.40 20.30
CA ASP A 258 9.74 13.10 20.78
C ASP A 258 9.06 11.83 20.20
N GLY A 259 9.28 11.58 18.91
CA GLY A 259 8.97 10.28 18.27
C GLY A 259 9.63 9.06 18.94
N GLU A 260 10.66 9.24 19.79
CA GLU A 260 11.28 8.16 20.55
C GLU A 260 10.41 7.59 21.67
N GLU A 261 9.63 8.42 22.39
CA GLU A 261 8.74 7.97 23.47
C GLU A 261 7.70 7.00 22.91
N SER A 262 7.17 7.31 21.71
CA SER A 262 6.27 6.45 20.94
C SER A 262 6.93 5.12 20.58
N GLN A 263 8.15 5.12 20.02
CA GLN A 263 8.88 3.89 19.73
C GLN A 263 9.20 3.08 21.00
N LYS A 264 9.55 3.73 22.12
CA LYS A 264 9.83 3.07 23.40
C LYS A 264 8.54 2.46 24.00
N LYS A 265 7.39 3.11 23.83
CA LYS A 265 6.06 2.59 24.19
C LYS A 265 5.63 1.42 23.29
N GLU A 266 5.88 1.47 21.99
CA GLU A 266 5.64 0.33 21.08
C GLU A 266 6.57 -0.85 21.36
N LYS A 267 7.88 -0.62 21.53
CA LYS A 267 8.84 -1.65 21.93
C LYS A 267 8.46 -2.29 23.27
N LYS A 268 7.93 -1.52 24.24
CA LYS A 268 7.35 -2.05 25.49
C LYS A 268 6.06 -2.86 25.27
N LYS A 269 5.14 -2.42 24.40
CA LYS A 269 3.94 -3.19 24.02
C LYS A 269 4.30 -4.51 23.32
N ALA A 270 5.28 -4.49 22.42
CA ALA A 270 5.80 -5.67 21.73
C ALA A 270 6.49 -6.64 22.72
N LYS A 271 7.24 -6.14 23.70
CA LYS A 271 7.80 -6.97 24.79
C LYS A 271 6.70 -7.60 25.65
N LYS A 272 5.67 -6.84 26.08
CA LYS A 272 4.52 -7.38 26.83
C LYS A 272 3.74 -8.45 26.04
N LYS A 273 3.59 -8.29 24.72
CA LYS A 273 3.00 -9.33 23.84
C LYS A 273 3.85 -10.59 23.68
N ARG A 274 5.10 -10.61 24.13
CA ARG A 274 6.00 -11.78 24.12
C ARG A 274 6.18 -12.43 25.51
N SER A 275 5.51 -11.94 26.56
CA SER A 275 5.71 -12.42 27.94
C SER A 275 4.40 -12.55 28.73
N GLY A 276 3.31 -12.95 28.08
CA GLY A 276 2.02 -13.21 28.71
C GLY A 276 1.45 -14.55 28.24
N GLY A 277 1.42 -15.53 29.13
CA GLY A 277 0.75 -16.81 28.89
C GLY A 277 -0.78 -16.66 28.86
N TYR A 278 -1.45 -17.64 28.26
CA TYR A 278 -2.90 -17.64 28.08
C TYR A 278 -3.61 -18.26 29.30
N TYR A 279 -4.60 -17.58 29.85
CA TYR A 279 -5.59 -18.13 30.79
C TYR A 279 -6.99 -17.68 30.32
N PRO A 280 -7.97 -18.59 30.12
CA PRO A 280 -9.27 -18.24 29.55
C PRO A 280 -10.41 -18.24 30.60
N GLU A 281 -10.88 -17.05 31.00
CA GLU A 281 -12.13 -16.77 31.73
C GLU A 281 -12.36 -15.24 31.69
N SER A 282 -13.56 -14.68 31.74
CA SER A 282 -14.91 -15.13 31.33
C SER A 282 -15.78 -13.87 31.19
N ASP A 283 -16.84 -13.89 30.36
CA ASP A 283 -17.73 -12.73 30.17
C ASP A 283 -18.84 -12.69 31.24
N PRO A 284 -19.05 -11.55 31.93
CA PRO A 284 -20.31 -11.22 32.58
C PRO A 284 -21.08 -10.20 31.72
N LEU A 285 -22.15 -10.66 31.07
CA LEU A 285 -23.23 -9.81 30.56
C LEU A 285 -24.02 -9.15 31.73
N LEU A 286 -25.02 -8.32 31.37
CA LEU A 286 -26.00 -7.60 32.21
C LEU A 286 -25.62 -6.11 32.50
N ARG A 287 -26.52 -5.11 32.38
CA ARG A 287 -27.90 -5.14 31.85
C ARG A 287 -28.40 -3.76 31.35
N SER A 288 -29.04 -3.77 30.18
CA SER A 288 -30.25 -3.02 29.76
C SER A 288 -30.52 -1.55 30.22
N ASN A 289 -30.70 -0.70 29.19
CA ASN A 289 -31.84 0.24 29.01
C ASN A 289 -31.95 1.48 29.95
N SER A 290 -32.59 2.60 29.54
CA SER A 290 -33.50 2.82 28.41
C SER A 290 -33.50 4.27 27.86
N ARG A 291 -33.91 4.42 26.58
CA ARG A 291 -34.46 5.64 25.91
C ARG A 291 -33.56 6.90 25.84
N GLY A 292 -33.44 7.63 24.71
CA GLY A 292 -33.88 7.36 23.34
C GLY A 292 -34.51 8.56 22.62
N SER A 293 -33.76 9.25 21.76
CA SER A 293 -34.27 10.24 20.80
C SER A 293 -33.38 10.29 19.53
N ARG A 294 -33.94 10.74 18.40
CA ARG A 294 -33.34 10.61 17.05
C ARG A 294 -32.58 11.85 16.60
N SER A 295 -31.46 11.67 15.90
CA SER A 295 -31.04 12.50 14.75
C SER A 295 -30.04 11.75 13.85
N SER A 296 -29.78 12.25 12.65
CA SER A 296 -29.28 11.46 11.51
C SER A 296 -27.82 11.71 11.09
N SER A 297 -27.08 10.61 10.91
CA SER A 297 -26.05 10.39 9.86
C SER A 297 -25.04 11.50 9.52
N SER A 298 -23.82 11.40 10.04
CA SER A 298 -22.58 11.66 9.27
C SER A 298 -21.38 10.95 9.93
N GLY A 299 -20.63 10.12 9.20
CA GLY A 299 -19.56 9.34 9.85
C GLY A 299 -18.86 8.24 9.03
N ALA A 300 -18.49 8.49 7.77
CA ALA A 300 -17.88 7.47 6.91
C ALA A 300 -16.63 7.95 6.12
N THR A 301 -15.78 8.78 6.72
CA THR A 301 -14.58 9.36 6.05
C THR A 301 -13.30 9.26 6.87
N ARG A 302 -12.87 8.03 7.21
CA ARG A 302 -11.49 7.73 7.69
C ARG A 302 -10.90 6.46 7.07
N LYS A 303 -10.72 6.46 5.75
CA LYS A 303 -9.78 5.59 4.99
C LYS A 303 -9.65 6.12 3.56
N ILE A 304 -8.62 6.94 3.32
CA ILE A 304 -7.91 7.28 2.07
C ILE A 304 -7.02 8.48 2.41
N SER A 305 -5.72 8.24 2.60
CA SER A 305 -4.69 9.28 2.81
C SER A 305 -3.29 8.70 2.62
N ALA A 306 -3.08 7.97 1.52
CA ALA A 306 -1.81 7.33 1.16
C ALA A 306 -1.71 7.11 -0.36
N MET A 307 -2.06 8.13 -1.16
CA MET A 307 -2.10 7.99 -2.63
C MET A 307 -1.91 9.31 -3.41
N ILE A 308 -1.08 10.22 -2.91
CA ILE A 308 -0.64 11.41 -3.66
C ILE A 308 0.89 11.52 -3.54
N ASP A 309 1.61 10.80 -4.41
CA ASP A 309 2.99 11.12 -4.79
C ASP A 309 3.43 10.40 -6.09
N ARG A 310 2.64 10.57 -7.17
CA ARG A 310 3.04 10.20 -8.55
C ARG A 310 2.10 10.81 -9.60
N LYS A 311 2.43 12.01 -10.10
CA LYS A 311 2.18 12.54 -11.47
C LYS A 311 2.45 14.06 -11.56
N PHE A 312 3.72 14.45 -11.73
CA PHE A 312 4.08 15.78 -12.25
C PHE A 312 5.52 15.77 -12.81
N SER A 313 5.72 15.20 -14.00
CA SER A 313 7.02 15.26 -14.72
C SER A 313 6.95 15.00 -16.24
N ILE A 314 5.78 15.11 -16.88
CA ILE A 314 5.65 15.05 -18.34
C ILE A 314 4.71 16.17 -18.83
N PHE A 315 5.28 17.22 -19.44
CA PHE A 315 4.85 17.92 -20.67
C PHE A 315 5.44 19.35 -20.80
N THR A 316 6.68 19.49 -21.29
CA THR A 316 7.27 20.80 -21.66
C THR A 316 8.23 20.74 -22.87
N ARG A 317 7.70 20.57 -24.09
CA ARG A 317 8.29 21.04 -25.38
C ARG A 317 7.22 20.85 -26.47
N LYS A 318 6.57 21.91 -26.98
CA LYS A 318 6.98 22.86 -28.05
C LYS A 318 7.24 22.20 -29.41
N LYS A 319 6.48 22.64 -30.43
CA LYS A 319 6.63 22.31 -31.86
C LYS A 319 7.68 23.20 -32.53
N SER A 320 8.35 22.65 -33.55
CA SER A 320 8.88 23.38 -34.72
C SER A 320 9.11 22.40 -35.88
N SER A 321 8.89 22.86 -37.12
CA SER A 321 9.11 22.17 -38.41
C SER A 321 10.06 23.07 -39.27
N PRO A 322 10.39 22.82 -40.57
CA PRO A 322 9.93 21.80 -41.54
C PRO A 322 11.06 21.21 -42.44
N ASN A 323 10.72 20.85 -43.70
CA ASN A 323 11.53 20.42 -44.86
C ASN A 323 11.85 18.90 -44.93
N GLN A 324 11.30 18.16 -45.92
CA GLN A 324 11.74 17.95 -47.34
C GLN A 324 12.91 16.93 -47.42
N ASP A 325 12.94 15.97 -48.37
CA ASP A 325 12.46 16.02 -49.76
C ASP A 325 12.10 14.63 -50.38
N LYS A 326 11.50 14.64 -51.59
CA LYS A 326 11.53 13.67 -52.77
C LYS A 326 12.12 12.24 -52.59
N ASN A 327 11.67 11.14 -53.22
CA ASN A 327 10.76 10.75 -54.35
C ASN A 327 10.22 9.31 -54.08
N GLY A 328 9.32 8.64 -54.83
CA GLY A 328 8.52 8.93 -56.04
C GLY A 328 8.27 7.64 -56.89
N GLY A 329 7.04 7.41 -57.39
CA GLY A 329 6.61 6.24 -58.20
C GLY A 329 5.37 5.52 -57.62
N ILE A 330 4.20 5.33 -58.27
CA ILE A 330 3.85 4.72 -59.60
C ILE A 330 4.02 3.18 -59.55
N THR A 331 3.03 2.26 -59.73
CA THR A 331 1.57 2.22 -60.06
C THR A 331 1.03 0.81 -59.62
N GLY A 332 -0.25 0.42 -59.60
CA GLY A 332 -1.56 1.09 -59.86
C GLY A 332 -2.68 0.07 -60.21
N ASN A 333 -3.94 0.45 -59.95
CA ASN A 333 -5.23 -0.10 -60.48
C ASN A 333 -5.76 -1.52 -60.12
N HIS A 334 -7.10 -1.62 -60.23
CA HIS A 334 -8.03 -2.78 -60.16
C HIS A 334 -8.14 -3.57 -58.82
N ALA A 335 -9.30 -3.89 -58.20
CA ALA A 335 -10.75 -3.59 -58.30
C ALA A 335 -11.68 -4.82 -58.51
N ASN A 336 -12.71 -4.85 -57.66
CA ASN A 336 -14.01 -5.57 -57.75
C ASN A 336 -14.11 -7.09 -57.52
N ALA A 337 -15.27 -7.44 -56.91
CA ALA A 337 -16.04 -8.69 -56.98
C ALA A 337 -15.48 -9.97 -56.31
N LEU A 338 -16.31 -10.96 -55.92
CA LEU A 338 -17.60 -10.98 -55.19
C LEU A 338 -18.07 -12.45 -54.99
N LYS A 339 -18.64 -12.75 -53.81
CA LYS A 339 -19.65 -13.83 -53.56
C LYS A 339 -19.26 -15.33 -53.62
N GLU A 340 -20.27 -16.13 -53.21
CA GLU A 340 -20.39 -17.60 -53.16
C GLU A 340 -19.49 -18.30 -52.10
N ILE A 341 -19.98 -19.04 -51.07
CA ILE A 341 -21.24 -19.83 -50.84
C ILE A 341 -21.28 -21.04 -51.81
N GLU A 342 -21.32 -22.31 -51.39
CA GLU A 342 -22.34 -22.95 -50.53
C GLU A 342 -21.93 -24.34 -50.00
N SER A 343 -22.58 -24.82 -48.92
CA SER A 343 -22.67 -26.23 -48.43
C SER A 343 -21.38 -26.98 -47.99
N GLY A 344 -21.42 -27.93 -47.06
CA GLY A 344 -22.50 -28.36 -46.16
C GLY A 344 -22.16 -29.63 -45.34
N GLU A 345 -22.83 -29.83 -44.19
CA GLU A 345 -22.98 -31.09 -43.43
C GLU A 345 -21.70 -31.73 -42.78
N CYS A 346 -21.74 -32.46 -41.65
CA CYS A 346 -22.78 -32.67 -40.63
C CYS A 346 -22.20 -33.07 -39.24
N SER A 347 -22.90 -32.68 -38.17
CA SER A 347 -23.32 -33.45 -36.95
C SER A 347 -22.67 -34.79 -36.52
N PRO A 348 -22.76 -35.22 -35.23
CA PRO A 348 -23.18 -34.51 -34.00
C PRO A 348 -22.42 -34.86 -32.67
N MET A 349 -22.88 -34.24 -31.57
CA MET A 349 -23.07 -34.67 -30.14
C MET A 349 -22.63 -36.09 -29.64
N ASN A 350 -22.42 -36.36 -28.33
CA ASN A 350 -22.89 -35.64 -27.12
C ASN A 350 -22.01 -35.83 -25.83
N GLU A 351 -22.50 -35.29 -24.70
CA GLU A 351 -21.96 -35.39 -23.31
C GLU A 351 -21.98 -36.84 -22.73
N VAL A 352 -21.62 -37.13 -21.46
CA VAL A 352 -22.54 -37.08 -20.29
C VAL A 352 -21.84 -37.55 -18.97
N GLN A 353 -22.07 -36.85 -17.82
CA GLN A 353 -22.01 -37.33 -16.39
C GLN A 353 -20.65 -37.75 -15.71
N PHE A 354 -20.45 -37.79 -14.36
CA PHE A 354 -21.04 -37.10 -13.16
C PHE A 354 -20.28 -37.41 -11.83
N ARG A 355 -20.79 -36.88 -10.70
CA ARG A 355 -20.69 -37.29 -9.26
C ARG A 355 -19.63 -36.69 -8.29
N LEU A 356 -20.16 -36.52 -7.07
CA LEU A 356 -19.64 -36.13 -5.74
C LEU A 356 -19.88 -37.35 -4.78
N PRO A 357 -19.31 -37.48 -3.53
CA PRO A 357 -19.73 -36.62 -2.38
C PRO A 357 -18.79 -36.43 -1.14
N ASN A 358 -19.09 -35.35 -0.41
CA ASN A 358 -19.10 -35.06 1.04
C ASN A 358 -18.16 -35.69 2.13
N ASP A 359 -17.76 -34.77 3.02
CA ASP A 359 -17.69 -34.82 4.51
C ASP A 359 -16.82 -35.84 5.27
N ARG A 360 -15.96 -35.30 6.17
CA ARG A 360 -16.21 -35.31 7.63
C ARG A 360 -15.28 -34.39 8.44
N ARG A 361 -15.64 -34.20 9.73
CA ARG A 361 -14.94 -33.39 10.76
C ARG A 361 -14.27 -34.30 11.83
N ILE A 362 -13.77 -33.64 12.88
CA ILE A 362 -13.68 -34.02 14.32
C ILE A 362 -12.37 -34.67 14.83
N SER A 363 -11.97 -34.17 16.01
CA SER A 363 -11.30 -34.85 17.16
C SER A 363 -9.81 -35.24 17.10
N SER A 364 -9.06 -34.62 18.03
CA SER A 364 -7.96 -35.26 18.77
C SER A 364 -8.47 -36.42 19.64
N PRO A 365 -7.56 -37.31 20.06
CA PRO A 365 -7.57 -37.71 21.47
C PRO A 365 -6.19 -37.53 22.14
N SER A 366 -6.16 -37.70 23.46
CA SER A 366 -5.01 -37.46 24.34
C SER A 366 -4.73 -38.65 25.27
N GLY A 367 -3.47 -38.81 25.68
CA GLY A 367 -3.04 -39.72 26.76
C GLY A 367 -2.38 -41.03 26.30
N ASP A 368 -1.57 -41.69 27.12
CA ASP A 368 -0.99 -41.23 28.40
C ASP A 368 0.22 -42.09 28.85
N SER A 369 0.94 -41.62 29.87
CA SER A 369 1.79 -42.36 30.83
C SER A 369 3.13 -43.01 30.42
N ASP A 370 4.18 -42.59 31.14
CA ASP A 370 5.26 -43.37 31.79
C ASP A 370 6.08 -44.47 31.05
N TYR A 371 7.41 -44.44 31.25
CA TYR A 371 8.08 -45.35 32.21
C TYR A 371 9.48 -44.87 32.68
N LYS A 372 9.95 -45.41 33.82
CA LYS A 372 11.08 -44.91 34.65
C LYS A 372 12.41 -45.65 34.45
N LYS A 373 13.56 -44.97 34.69
CA LYS A 373 14.67 -45.34 35.63
C LYS A 373 15.86 -44.32 35.53
N LYS A 374 16.42 -43.80 36.64
CA LYS A 374 17.57 -44.27 37.48
C LYS A 374 18.93 -44.33 36.74
N SER A 375 20.08 -43.91 37.31
CA SER A 375 20.40 -43.33 38.65
C SER A 375 21.81 -42.70 38.71
N SER A 376 22.15 -42.00 39.83
CA SER A 376 23.48 -41.87 40.49
C SER A 376 24.73 -41.37 39.72
N GLY A 377 25.61 -40.51 40.25
CA GLY A 377 25.63 -39.77 41.54
C GLY A 377 27.07 -39.49 42.06
N GLU A 378 27.29 -38.31 42.67
CA GLU A 378 28.42 -37.93 43.58
C GLU A 378 29.86 -37.93 42.97
N GLU A 379 30.93 -37.30 43.50
CA GLU A 379 31.23 -36.59 44.78
C GLU A 379 31.88 -35.17 44.59
N GLU A 380 32.28 -34.50 45.69
CA GLU A 380 32.84 -33.14 45.79
C GLU A 380 34.39 -33.09 45.94
N PHE A 381 35.02 -31.89 45.86
CA PHE A 381 35.99 -31.42 46.89
C PHE A 381 36.31 -29.89 46.78
N GLU A 382 36.83 -29.27 47.86
CA GLU A 382 37.11 -27.83 47.99
C GLU A 382 38.52 -27.51 48.61
N ILE A 383 38.74 -26.29 49.17
CA ILE A 383 39.93 -25.76 49.90
C ILE A 383 41.09 -25.24 48.98
N SER A 384 41.65 -23.99 48.97
CA SER A 384 41.65 -22.74 49.78
C SER A 384 42.90 -22.51 50.70
N ALA A 385 43.75 -21.45 50.62
CA ALA A 385 43.71 -20.13 49.93
C ALA A 385 45.11 -19.62 49.42
N LYS A 386 45.91 -18.63 49.93
CA LYS A 386 45.88 -17.73 51.13
C LYS A 386 46.96 -16.58 51.04
N LYS A 387 46.58 -15.28 51.09
CA LYS A 387 47.44 -14.03 51.24
C LYS A 387 48.31 -13.59 50.01
N SER A 388 48.81 -12.35 49.86
CA SER A 388 48.92 -11.16 50.76
C SER A 388 48.75 -9.76 50.11
N LEU A 389 48.24 -8.81 50.91
CA LEU A 389 48.59 -7.36 51.07
C LEU A 389 49.26 -6.60 49.90
N SER A 390 48.78 -5.40 49.50
CA SER A 390 49.11 -4.15 50.22
C SER A 390 48.18 -2.93 49.95
N LEU A 391 47.65 -2.35 51.04
CA LEU A 391 47.48 -0.90 51.39
C LEU A 391 47.04 0.13 50.31
N ARG A 392 45.81 0.71 50.39
CA ARG A 392 45.40 1.99 51.08
C ARG A 392 45.61 3.26 50.23
N ASN A 393 44.73 4.27 50.19
CA ASN A 393 43.57 4.71 51.01
C ASN A 393 42.34 5.03 50.09
N ARG A 394 41.03 5.06 50.44
CA ARG A 394 40.20 5.37 51.64
C ARG A 394 40.26 6.85 52.10
N LYS A 395 39.29 7.73 51.80
CA LYS A 395 37.92 7.83 52.35
C LYS A 395 37.12 8.87 51.52
N LEU A 396 35.81 8.78 51.27
CA LEU A 396 34.62 8.80 52.15
C LEU A 396 34.17 10.22 52.55
N SER A 397 33.21 10.74 51.78
CA SER A 397 32.24 11.82 52.06
C SER A 397 30.90 11.32 51.44
N PHE A 398 29.71 11.36 52.05
CA PHE A 398 29.14 12.10 53.19
C PHE A 398 28.89 13.60 52.91
N PHE A 399 27.71 14.07 53.35
CA PHE A 399 26.97 15.21 52.80
C PHE A 399 26.53 14.98 51.34
N GLY A 400 25.35 15.43 50.91
CA GLY A 400 24.28 16.13 51.65
C GLY A 400 23.44 16.93 50.66
N SER A 401 22.11 16.84 50.71
CA SER A 401 21.28 17.55 49.74
C SER A 401 21.25 19.05 50.04
N ILE A 402 21.96 19.84 49.22
CA ILE A 402 21.79 21.28 49.13
C ILE A 402 21.34 21.59 47.71
N LYS A 403 20.07 21.97 47.55
CA LYS A 403 19.55 22.47 46.27
C LYS A 403 20.09 23.89 46.04
N SER A 404 21.04 24.06 45.13
CA SER A 404 21.36 25.38 44.58
C SER A 404 20.33 25.76 43.52
N GLY A 405 19.82 26.98 43.56
CA GLY A 405 18.71 27.46 42.73
C GLY A 405 19.11 27.90 41.31
N GLY A 406 19.79 27.04 40.56
CA GLY A 406 20.07 27.26 39.13
C GLY A 406 18.90 26.82 38.24
N SER A 407 18.48 27.66 37.29
CA SER A 407 17.31 27.39 36.44
C SER A 407 17.62 26.54 35.19
N GLY A 408 18.21 25.36 35.40
CA GLY A 408 18.50 24.38 34.34
C GLY A 408 18.70 22.96 34.89
N GLU A 409 17.79 22.04 34.56
CA GLU A 409 18.00 20.60 34.81
C GLU A 409 19.07 20.08 33.84
N THR A 410 20.34 20.06 34.25
CA THR A 410 21.44 19.52 33.45
C THR A 410 21.35 17.99 33.41
N ILE A 411 21.09 17.43 32.22
CA ILE A 411 20.90 15.98 32.04
C ILE A 411 22.13 15.40 31.33
N ALA A 412 22.85 14.53 32.03
CA ALA A 412 23.96 13.77 31.45
C ALA A 412 23.43 12.51 30.73
N GLN A 413 23.63 12.45 29.41
CA GLN A 413 23.54 11.22 28.62
C GLN A 413 24.76 11.11 27.69
N ASN A 414 25.06 9.89 27.21
CA ASN A 414 26.34 9.53 26.60
C ASN A 414 26.93 10.58 25.65
N ASN A 415 28.13 11.06 25.98
CA ASN A 415 28.98 11.96 25.20
C ASN A 415 28.42 13.36 24.87
N GLY A 416 27.42 13.86 25.60
CA GLY A 416 26.96 15.25 25.48
C GLY A 416 26.38 15.84 26.76
N GLN A 417 26.81 17.05 27.13
CA GLN A 417 26.19 17.84 28.19
C GLN A 417 24.95 18.56 27.63
N ILE A 418 23.77 18.25 28.18
CA ILE A 418 22.50 18.84 27.77
C ILE A 418 22.07 19.85 28.83
N TYR A 419 22.06 21.14 28.44
CA TYR A 419 21.85 22.29 29.34
C TYR A 419 20.38 22.63 29.61
N THR A 420 19.46 22.18 28.75
CA THR A 420 18.01 22.42 28.89
C THR A 420 17.22 21.28 28.28
N LYS A 421 15.91 21.17 28.58
CA LYS A 421 15.09 20.10 27.99
C LYS A 421 15.03 20.25 26.47
N THR A 422 15.55 19.26 25.76
CA THR A 422 15.44 19.12 24.31
C THR A 422 14.32 18.17 23.90
N ALA A 423 13.95 18.24 22.63
CA ALA A 423 13.17 17.23 21.90
C ALA A 423 13.58 17.18 20.43
N PHE A 424 13.07 16.21 19.68
CA PHE A 424 13.13 16.22 18.22
C PHE A 424 11.80 16.66 17.60
N TYR A 425 11.84 17.67 16.73
CA TYR A 425 10.72 18.12 15.89
C TYR A 425 11.12 18.03 14.42
N LYS A 426 10.40 17.23 13.62
CA LYS A 426 10.68 17.02 12.18
C LYS A 426 12.15 16.65 11.86
N GLY A 427 12.79 15.89 12.76
CA GLY A 427 14.19 15.46 12.64
C GLY A 427 15.23 16.47 13.15
N ILE A 428 14.83 17.68 13.52
CA ILE A 428 15.71 18.72 14.06
C ILE A 428 15.60 18.73 15.59
N MET A 429 16.73 18.86 16.29
CA MET A 429 16.76 19.02 17.74
C MET A 429 16.33 20.46 18.12
N VAL A 430 15.37 20.57 19.04
CA VAL A 430 14.75 21.82 19.48
C VAL A 430 14.77 21.92 21.00
N ALA A 431 14.85 23.14 21.53
CA ALA A 431 14.72 23.42 22.95
C ALA A 431 13.24 23.56 23.35
N ILE A 432 12.86 23.00 24.51
CA ILE A 432 11.52 23.08 25.09
C ILE A 432 11.58 23.87 26.40
N LYS A 433 11.08 25.11 26.39
CA LYS A 433 10.76 25.85 27.62
C LYS A 433 9.33 25.54 28.02
N LYS A 434 9.13 24.80 29.12
CA LYS A 434 7.80 24.64 29.75
C LYS A 434 7.30 26.00 30.27
N LEU A 435 6.01 26.26 30.21
CA LEU A 435 5.36 27.41 30.84
C LEU A 435 4.70 26.98 32.16
N ASN A 436 4.87 27.75 33.24
CA ASN A 436 4.25 27.46 34.54
C ASN A 436 2.90 28.18 34.67
N ILE A 437 1.85 27.59 34.08
CA ILE A 437 0.48 28.10 34.09
C ILE A 437 -0.38 27.16 34.96
N ASP A 438 -1.23 27.70 35.84
CA ASP A 438 -2.11 26.85 36.66
C ASP A 438 -3.26 26.23 35.83
N GLN A 439 -3.38 24.91 35.93
CA GLN A 439 -4.43 24.09 35.30
C GLN A 439 -5.83 24.36 35.86
N LYS A 440 -5.96 24.86 37.10
CA LYS A 440 -7.27 25.18 37.69
C LYS A 440 -7.77 26.54 37.18
N LYS A 441 -6.87 27.52 37.07
CA LYS A 441 -7.14 28.88 36.57
C LYS A 441 -7.33 28.94 35.05
N TYR A 442 -6.56 28.17 34.28
CA TYR A 442 -6.63 28.14 32.81
C TYR A 442 -6.79 26.71 32.26
N PRO A 443 -7.97 26.08 32.40
CA PRO A 443 -8.22 24.73 31.88
C PRO A 443 -8.14 24.63 30.35
N LYS A 444 -8.23 25.77 29.65
CA LYS A 444 -7.96 25.92 28.22
C LYS A 444 -7.41 27.32 27.95
N VAL A 445 -6.25 27.42 27.30
CA VAL A 445 -5.60 28.69 26.96
C VAL A 445 -6.17 29.22 25.64
N ASP A 446 -7.31 29.93 25.73
CA ASP A 446 -7.89 30.63 24.58
C ASP A 446 -7.20 31.99 24.36
N LEU A 447 -6.49 32.10 23.25
CA LEU A 447 -5.70 33.28 22.91
C LEU A 447 -6.53 34.36 22.20
N SER A 448 -6.31 35.61 22.59
CA SER A 448 -6.82 36.76 21.88
C SER A 448 -6.21 36.90 20.48
N ARG A 449 -6.90 37.63 19.59
CA ARG A 449 -6.39 37.97 18.25
C ARG A 449 -5.04 38.69 18.30
N ALA A 450 -4.76 39.45 19.35
CA ALA A 450 -3.47 40.11 19.56
C ALA A 450 -2.33 39.12 19.86
N GLN A 451 -2.54 38.17 20.79
CA GLN A 451 -1.56 37.11 21.09
C GLN A 451 -1.32 36.18 19.89
N LEU A 452 -2.36 35.88 19.11
CA LEU A 452 -2.22 35.11 17.86
C LEU A 452 -1.40 35.85 16.79
N MET A 453 -1.51 37.18 16.72
CA MET A 453 -0.64 38.01 15.88
C MET A 453 0.79 38.10 16.43
N GLU A 454 0.99 38.17 17.75
CA GLU A 454 2.31 38.12 18.39
C GLU A 454 3.03 36.78 18.08
N LEU A 455 2.35 35.64 18.23
CA LEU A 455 2.86 34.32 17.86
C LEU A 455 3.23 34.18 16.38
N LYS A 456 2.43 34.80 15.48
CA LYS A 456 2.78 34.83 14.05
C LYS A 456 4.05 35.67 13.82
N LYS A 457 4.12 36.89 14.36
CA LYS A 457 5.29 37.77 14.24
C LYS A 457 6.56 37.12 14.78
N MET A 458 6.47 36.45 15.94
CA MET A 458 7.57 35.66 16.51
C MET A 458 8.09 34.58 15.55
N LYS A 459 7.21 33.95 14.76
CA LYS A 459 7.59 32.94 13.77
C LYS A 459 8.16 33.55 12.48
N ASP A 460 7.60 34.68 12.03
CA ASP A 460 8.02 35.37 10.81
C ASP A 460 9.37 36.12 11.00
N LEU A 461 9.88 36.27 12.24
CA LEU A 461 11.17 36.88 12.57
C LEU A 461 12.35 35.90 12.44
N GLN A 462 13.35 36.30 11.66
CA GLN A 462 14.61 35.56 11.47
C GLN A 462 15.81 36.53 11.42
N HIS A 463 16.84 36.25 12.21
CA HIS A 463 18.13 36.95 12.23
C HIS A 463 19.17 36.04 12.89
N ASP A 464 20.45 36.13 12.49
CA ASP A 464 21.48 35.16 12.94
C ASP A 464 21.77 35.22 14.45
N HIS A 465 21.57 36.38 15.07
CA HIS A 465 21.84 36.64 16.49
C HIS A 465 20.59 36.61 17.38
N ILE A 466 19.50 35.96 16.93
CA ILE A 466 18.34 35.60 17.76
C ILE A 466 18.00 34.12 17.55
N THR A 467 17.45 33.44 18.55
CA THR A 467 17.00 32.06 18.39
C THR A 467 15.74 32.00 17.54
N ARG A 468 15.71 31.16 16.50
CA ARG A 468 14.52 30.99 15.67
C ARG A 468 13.38 30.33 16.46
N PHE A 469 12.26 31.03 16.64
CA PHE A 469 11.03 30.45 17.17
C PHE A 469 10.51 29.38 16.20
N THR A 470 10.29 28.16 16.70
CA THR A 470 9.81 27.04 15.89
C THR A 470 8.31 26.82 16.10
N GLY A 471 7.81 27.07 17.31
CA GLY A 471 6.38 27.10 17.60
C GLY A 471 6.07 27.04 19.09
N ALA A 472 4.80 26.81 19.42
CA ALA A 472 4.35 26.56 20.79
C ALA A 472 3.37 25.39 20.83
N CYS A 473 3.48 24.56 21.87
CA CYS A 473 2.42 23.64 22.27
C CYS A 473 1.58 24.30 23.36
N LEU A 474 0.26 24.30 23.16
CA LEU A 474 -0.72 24.89 24.09
C LEU A 474 -1.85 23.91 24.45
N ASP A 475 -1.64 22.62 24.14
CA ASP A 475 -2.61 21.56 24.38
C ASP A 475 -2.40 20.99 25.80
N ALA A 476 -3.41 21.09 26.66
CA ALA A 476 -3.30 20.64 28.05
C ALA A 476 -3.05 19.11 28.12
N PRO A 477 -2.18 18.63 29.03
CA PRO A 477 -1.54 19.34 30.13
C PRO A 477 -0.11 19.86 29.83
N HIS A 478 0.22 20.15 28.56
CA HIS A 478 1.59 20.41 28.12
C HIS A 478 1.76 21.75 27.39
N TRP A 479 1.90 22.83 28.16
CA TRP A 479 2.27 24.15 27.62
C TRP A 479 3.78 24.29 27.51
N CYS A 480 4.28 24.54 26.30
CA CYS A 480 5.68 24.86 26.08
C CYS A 480 5.93 25.74 24.85
N ILE A 481 6.97 26.56 24.95
CA ILE A 481 7.60 27.27 23.84
C ILE A 481 8.70 26.37 23.25
N VAL A 482 8.78 26.31 21.92
CA VAL A 482 9.73 25.49 21.16
C VAL A 482 10.61 26.39 20.29
N THR A 483 11.91 26.42 20.60
CA THR A 483 12.92 27.23 19.90
C THR A 483 14.04 26.35 19.33
N GLU A 484 14.88 26.95 18.49
CA GLU A 484 16.17 26.39 18.09
C GLU A 484 17.03 25.99 19.31
N TYR A 485 17.68 24.81 19.28
CA TYR A 485 18.58 24.37 20.35
C TYR A 485 20.01 24.86 20.13
N CYS A 486 20.57 25.53 21.14
CA CYS A 486 21.94 26.03 21.17
C CYS A 486 22.83 25.10 22.03
N PRO A 487 23.71 24.28 21.42
CA PRO A 487 24.38 23.17 22.11
C PRO A 487 25.57 23.57 23.01
N LYS A 488 25.88 24.87 23.13
CA LYS A 488 26.90 25.37 24.07
C LYS A 488 26.31 25.92 25.38
N GLY A 489 24.98 25.88 25.55
CA GLY A 489 24.31 26.41 26.72
C GLY A 489 24.03 27.91 26.61
N SER A 490 23.75 28.53 27.76
CA SER A 490 23.64 29.98 27.94
C SER A 490 25.00 30.63 28.20
N LEU A 491 25.03 31.96 28.19
CA LEU A 491 26.19 32.75 28.58
C LEU A 491 26.45 32.60 30.10
N GLU A 492 25.42 32.39 30.92
CA GLU A 492 25.57 32.06 32.35
C GLU A 492 26.34 30.74 32.50
N ASP A 493 25.93 29.67 31.79
CA ASP A 493 26.63 28.36 31.80
C ASP A 493 28.10 28.46 31.34
N ILE A 494 28.41 29.34 30.38
CA ILE A 494 29.76 29.53 29.84
C ILE A 494 30.64 30.35 30.81
N LEU A 495 30.07 31.35 31.48
CA LEU A 495 30.79 32.19 32.43
C LEU A 495 31.06 31.48 33.76
N GLU A 496 30.14 30.63 34.24
CA GLU A 496 30.33 29.78 35.42
C GLU A 496 31.35 28.63 35.19
N ASN A 497 31.71 28.32 33.94
CA ASN A 497 32.61 27.21 33.63
C ASN A 497 34.09 27.63 33.52
N ASP A 498 34.84 27.46 34.62
CA ASP A 498 36.28 27.77 34.71
C ASP A 498 37.16 27.03 33.69
N GLN A 499 36.71 25.90 33.14
CA GLN A 499 37.47 25.16 32.12
C GLN A 499 37.47 25.89 30.76
N ILE A 500 36.52 26.79 30.53
CA ILE A 500 36.45 27.62 29.32
C ILE A 500 37.29 28.88 29.57
N LYS A 501 38.52 28.91 29.04
CA LYS A 501 39.33 30.15 29.01
C LYS A 501 38.75 31.10 27.95
N LEU A 502 38.11 32.18 28.40
CA LEU A 502 37.63 33.28 27.57
C LEU A 502 38.75 34.33 27.42
N ASP A 503 39.42 34.33 26.29
CA ASP A 503 40.30 35.43 25.89
C ASP A 503 39.50 36.67 25.47
N ASN A 504 40.17 37.82 25.37
CA ASN A 504 39.52 39.08 24.99
C ASN A 504 38.88 39.03 23.60
N MET A 505 39.40 38.22 22.68
CA MET A 505 38.83 38.02 21.35
C MET A 505 37.45 37.36 21.43
N MET A 506 37.30 36.31 22.22
CA MET A 506 36.02 35.66 22.49
C MET A 506 35.08 36.56 23.31
N LYS A 507 35.58 37.28 24.33
CA LYS A 507 34.77 38.27 25.09
C LYS A 507 34.15 39.31 24.13
N TYR A 508 34.96 39.95 23.28
CA TYR A 508 34.48 40.97 22.34
C TYR A 508 33.58 40.40 21.24
N SER A 509 33.83 39.17 20.77
CA SER A 509 32.98 38.50 19.77
C SER A 509 31.56 38.25 20.31
N LEU A 510 31.45 37.69 21.52
CA LEU A 510 30.14 37.44 22.18
C LEU A 510 29.38 38.75 22.45
N LEU A 511 30.08 39.82 22.88
CA LEU A 511 29.48 41.14 23.10
C LEU A 511 29.01 41.80 21.79
N HIS A 512 29.78 41.69 20.70
CA HIS A 512 29.39 42.19 19.39
C HIS A 512 28.14 41.49 18.86
N ASP A 513 28.06 40.17 19.01
CA ASP A 513 26.89 39.37 18.63
C ASP A 513 25.64 39.69 19.46
N LEU A 514 25.79 39.86 20.78
CA LEU A 514 24.71 40.33 21.66
C LEU A 514 24.17 41.69 21.20
N VAL A 515 25.04 42.64 20.89
CA VAL A 515 24.64 43.97 20.43
C VAL A 515 23.98 43.93 19.04
N LYS A 516 24.37 43.02 18.13
CA LYS A 516 23.63 42.79 16.87
C LYS A 516 22.23 42.23 17.13
N GLY A 517 22.10 41.24 18.00
CA GLY A 517 20.82 40.62 18.37
C GLY A 517 19.85 41.63 18.98
N LEU A 518 20.33 42.42 19.94
CA LEU A 518 19.54 43.46 20.59
C LEU A 518 19.22 44.62 19.64
N TYR A 519 20.15 45.04 18.78
CA TYR A 519 19.88 46.04 17.73
C TYR A 519 18.77 45.58 16.78
N PHE A 520 18.79 44.32 16.33
CA PHE A 520 17.74 43.77 15.49
C PHE A 520 16.38 43.79 16.22
N LEU A 521 16.35 43.31 17.47
CA LEU A 521 15.13 43.26 18.27
C LEU A 521 14.53 44.65 18.52
N HIS A 522 15.36 45.65 18.82
CA HIS A 522 14.93 47.05 19.04
C HIS A 522 14.34 47.72 17.80
N ASN A 523 14.82 47.36 16.60
CA ASN A 523 14.29 47.83 15.32
C ASN A 523 13.15 46.93 14.77
N SER A 524 12.83 45.83 15.45
CA SER A 524 11.74 44.92 15.07
C SER A 524 10.38 45.39 15.62
N GLU A 525 9.30 44.76 15.17
CA GLU A 525 7.94 45.01 15.69
C GLU A 525 7.75 44.67 17.18
N ILE A 526 8.68 43.90 17.79
CA ILE A 526 8.66 43.58 19.24
C ILE A 526 9.18 44.76 20.07
N ARG A 527 10.05 45.60 19.50
CA ARG A 527 10.67 46.81 20.08
C ARG A 527 11.58 46.64 21.29
N SER A 528 11.37 45.67 22.19
CA SER A 528 12.21 45.44 23.37
C SER A 528 12.19 43.99 23.83
N HIS A 529 13.15 43.59 24.66
CA HIS A 529 13.24 42.25 25.24
C HIS A 529 12.51 42.16 26.57
N GLY A 530 12.64 43.19 27.43
CA GLY A 530 12.05 43.30 28.76
C GLY A 530 12.57 42.31 29.81
N ARG A 531 13.36 41.30 29.41
CA ARG A 531 13.86 40.21 30.26
C ARG A 531 15.26 39.73 29.83
N LEU A 532 16.09 40.64 29.33
CA LEU A 532 17.47 40.32 28.91
C LEU A 532 18.34 39.96 30.13
N LYS A 533 19.07 38.84 30.05
CA LYS A 533 19.94 38.24 31.09
C LYS A 533 21.02 37.39 30.44
N SER A 534 22.09 37.05 31.16
CA SER A 534 23.08 36.06 30.70
C SER A 534 22.45 34.68 30.45
N SER A 535 21.45 34.26 31.24
CA SER A 535 20.63 33.06 30.99
C SER A 535 19.90 33.07 29.64
N ASN A 536 19.55 34.26 29.15
CA ASN A 536 18.74 34.48 27.94
C ASN A 536 19.60 34.85 26.71
N CYS A 537 20.92 34.73 26.85
CA CYS A 537 21.89 34.74 25.76
C CYS A 537 22.41 33.30 25.58
N VAL A 538 22.19 32.67 24.43
CA VAL A 538 22.55 31.26 24.19
C VAL A 538 23.48 31.12 22.99
N VAL A 539 24.36 30.11 23.01
CA VAL A 539 25.48 30.02 22.06
C VAL A 539 25.36 28.79 21.15
N ASP A 540 25.45 29.01 19.83
CA ASP A 540 25.32 27.97 18.81
C ASP A 540 26.58 27.07 18.70
N SER A 541 26.52 26.04 17.85
CA SER A 541 27.64 25.11 17.65
C SER A 541 28.94 25.75 17.12
N ARG A 542 28.85 26.96 16.55
CA ARG A 542 29.94 27.74 15.94
C ARG A 542 30.42 28.88 16.85
N PHE A 543 29.97 28.91 18.12
CA PHE A 543 30.21 29.99 19.09
C PHE A 543 29.54 31.34 18.76
N VAL A 544 28.53 31.36 17.88
CA VAL A 544 27.70 32.57 17.64
C VAL A 544 26.70 32.75 18.78
N LEU A 545 26.65 33.94 19.37
CA LEU A 545 25.68 34.26 20.43
C LEU A 545 24.32 34.68 19.81
N LYS A 546 23.25 34.13 20.39
CA LYS A 546 21.85 34.38 20.03
C LYS A 546 21.03 34.79 21.25
N VAL A 547 20.21 35.84 21.11
CA VAL A 547 19.24 36.24 22.14
C VAL A 547 18.01 35.31 22.08
N THR A 548 17.49 34.89 23.24
CA THR A 548 16.32 34.00 23.39
C THR A 548 15.31 34.54 24.42
N ASP A 549 14.14 33.91 24.54
CA ASP A 549 13.09 34.24 25.53
C ASP A 549 12.56 35.70 25.47
N PHE A 550 12.64 36.32 24.29
CA PHE A 550 12.03 37.61 23.96
C PHE A 550 10.60 37.43 23.43
N GLY A 551 9.77 38.48 23.52
CA GLY A 551 8.39 38.44 23.01
C GLY A 551 7.44 37.59 23.85
N LEU A 552 6.27 37.27 23.26
CA LEU A 552 5.21 36.44 23.86
C LEU A 552 4.75 36.94 25.24
N HIS A 553 4.72 38.25 25.41
CA HIS A 553 4.48 38.91 26.69
C HIS A 553 3.10 38.56 27.26
N GLY A 554 2.10 38.40 26.37
CA GLY A 554 0.75 37.97 26.75
C GLY A 554 0.62 36.49 27.13
N LEU A 555 1.63 35.65 26.91
CA LEU A 555 1.73 34.29 27.46
C LEU A 555 2.53 34.29 28.77
N HIS A 556 3.62 35.05 28.84
CA HIS A 556 4.44 35.15 30.05
C HIS A 556 3.74 35.89 31.20
N ALA A 557 2.79 36.79 30.91
CA ALA A 557 1.88 37.36 31.90
C ALA A 557 0.86 36.34 32.47
N MET A 558 0.74 35.14 31.91
CA MET A 558 -0.05 34.03 32.45
C MET A 558 0.79 33.07 33.31
N GLU A 559 2.12 33.23 33.35
CA GLU A 559 2.99 32.42 34.22
C GLU A 559 2.95 32.97 35.65
N GLU A 560 2.37 32.21 36.57
CA GLU A 560 2.34 32.59 37.98
C GLU A 560 3.75 32.40 38.57
N ASN A 561 4.46 33.53 38.70
CA ASN A 561 5.76 33.63 39.35
C ASN A 561 5.55 34.19 40.76
N THR A 562 4.76 33.50 41.58
CA THR A 562 4.60 33.86 42.99
C THR A 562 5.91 33.64 43.75
N VAL A 563 6.04 34.26 44.93
CA VAL A 563 7.16 34.00 45.83
C VAL A 563 7.08 32.57 46.37
N ASP A 564 5.87 32.07 46.61
CA ASP A 564 5.60 30.77 47.23
C ASP A 564 5.98 29.58 46.32
N ASP A 565 5.77 29.69 45.00
CA ASP A 565 6.04 28.61 44.04
C ASP A 565 7.52 28.43 43.69
N ILE A 566 8.32 29.51 43.76
CA ILE A 566 9.70 29.56 43.22
C ILE A 566 10.74 29.85 44.32
N GLY A 567 10.32 30.43 45.44
CA GLY A 567 11.18 30.84 46.56
C GLY A 567 11.80 32.23 46.35
N GLU A 568 11.84 33.02 47.43
CA GLU A 568 12.33 34.41 47.44
C GLU A 568 13.68 34.59 46.72
N HIS A 569 14.67 33.76 47.04
CA HIS A 569 16.02 33.87 46.48
C HIS A 569 16.02 33.79 44.94
N ALA A 570 15.25 32.87 44.35
CA ALA A 570 15.18 32.71 42.90
C ALA A 570 14.27 33.78 42.24
N PHE A 571 13.22 34.23 42.93
CA PHE A 571 12.40 35.36 42.50
C PHE A 571 13.21 36.67 42.41
N TYR A 572 14.03 36.97 43.42
CA TYR A 572 14.87 38.17 43.43
C TYR A 572 16.15 38.02 42.59
N LYS A 573 16.79 36.83 42.49
CA LYS A 573 17.89 36.62 41.50
C LYS A 573 17.43 36.98 40.09
N LYS A 574 16.21 36.57 39.70
CA LYS A 574 15.62 36.91 38.39
C LYS A 574 15.51 38.43 38.14
N GLN A 575 15.55 39.30 39.15
CA GLN A 575 15.38 40.75 39.03
C GLN A 575 16.70 41.54 38.98
N LEU A 576 17.87 40.91 39.16
CA LEU A 576 19.16 41.60 39.24
C LEU A 576 19.57 42.34 37.95
N TRP A 577 19.06 41.92 36.79
CA TRP A 577 19.26 42.59 35.50
C TRP A 577 18.19 43.65 35.17
N THR A 578 17.17 43.81 36.01
CA THR A 578 16.04 44.71 35.75
C THR A 578 16.37 46.13 36.18
N ALA A 579 16.14 47.09 35.28
CA ALA A 579 16.48 48.49 35.50
C ALA A 579 15.71 49.15 36.66
N PRO A 580 16.31 50.12 37.38
CA PRO A 580 15.73 50.70 38.60
C PRO A 580 14.35 51.33 38.40
N GLU A 581 14.08 51.96 37.25
CA GLU A 581 12.78 52.53 36.92
C GLU A 581 11.68 51.47 36.75
N LEU A 582 12.03 50.29 36.21
CA LEU A 582 11.12 49.15 36.07
C LEU A 582 10.90 48.43 37.41
N LEU A 583 11.91 48.43 38.29
CA LEU A 583 11.81 47.92 39.65
C LEU A 583 10.99 48.83 40.59
N ARG A 584 10.93 50.14 40.34
CA ARG A 584 10.15 51.11 41.13
C ARG A 584 8.68 51.17 40.71
N ASN A 585 8.38 50.97 39.42
CA ASN A 585 7.01 50.97 38.92
C ASN A 585 6.22 49.75 39.46
N PRO A 586 5.05 49.92 40.11
CA PRO A 586 4.23 48.79 40.57
C PRO A 586 3.58 48.01 39.42
N ASN A 587 3.37 48.63 38.27
CA ASN A 587 2.83 48.02 37.05
C ASN A 587 3.79 48.28 35.86
N PRO A 588 4.95 47.62 35.80
CA PRO A 588 5.88 47.78 34.69
C PRO A 588 5.25 47.27 33.39
N PRO A 589 5.54 47.88 32.22
CA PRO A 589 5.04 47.39 30.95
C PRO A 589 5.54 45.96 30.71
N PRO A 590 4.69 44.99 30.32
CA PRO A 590 5.09 43.58 30.23
C PRO A 590 6.08 43.29 29.09
N MET A 591 6.29 44.26 28.19
CA MET A 591 7.33 44.25 27.14
C MET A 591 8.63 44.96 27.55
N GLY A 592 8.71 45.47 28.78
CA GLY A 592 9.81 46.31 29.26
C GLY A 592 9.95 47.62 28.48
N THR A 593 11.17 48.13 28.40
CA THR A 593 11.55 49.33 27.62
C THR A 593 12.92 49.13 27.00
N GLN A 594 13.21 49.80 25.88
CA GLN A 594 14.53 49.72 25.23
C GLN A 594 15.66 50.16 26.16
N LYS A 595 15.48 51.28 26.88
CA LYS A 595 16.44 51.78 27.88
C LYS A 595 16.59 50.84 29.09
N GLY A 596 15.58 50.02 29.38
CA GLY A 596 15.68 48.92 30.36
C GLY A 596 16.57 47.79 29.87
N ASP A 597 16.44 47.39 28.60
CA ASP A 597 17.34 46.40 27.99
C ASP A 597 18.81 46.88 27.94
N ILE A 598 19.04 48.20 27.77
CA ILE A 598 20.39 48.78 27.80
C ILE A 598 21.03 48.65 29.20
N TYR A 599 20.25 48.83 30.27
CA TYR A 599 20.72 48.55 31.63
C TYR A 599 21.05 47.06 31.80
N SER A 600 20.19 46.15 31.34
CA SER A 600 20.45 44.71 31.38
C SER A 600 21.71 44.32 30.59
N PHE A 601 21.96 44.95 29.44
CA PHE A 601 23.20 44.79 28.67
C PHE A 601 24.44 45.23 29.46
N ALA A 602 24.37 46.32 30.24
CA ALA A 602 25.49 46.77 31.07
C ALA A 602 25.85 45.76 32.17
N ILE A 603 24.86 45.10 32.77
CA ILE A 603 25.09 44.02 33.75
C ILE A 603 25.75 42.81 33.07
N ILE A 604 25.29 42.40 31.89
CA ILE A 604 25.89 41.27 31.14
C ILE A 604 27.32 41.62 30.67
N LEU A 605 27.57 42.86 30.29
CA LEU A 605 28.91 43.36 29.96
C LEU A 605 29.86 43.25 31.17
N HIS A 606 29.39 43.57 32.38
CA HIS A 606 30.14 43.36 33.62
C HIS A 606 30.42 41.87 33.88
N GLU A 607 29.41 41.00 33.76
CA GLU A 607 29.55 39.55 33.91
C GLU A 607 30.62 38.97 32.95
N VAL A 608 30.62 39.39 31.68
CA VAL A 608 31.58 38.92 30.64
C VAL A 608 33.01 39.42 30.90
N LEU A 609 33.17 40.64 31.41
CA LEU A 609 34.50 41.22 31.65
C LEU A 609 35.20 40.60 32.87
N TRP A 610 34.50 40.41 33.99
CA TRP A 610 35.13 39.99 35.26
C TRP A 610 34.79 38.57 35.74
N ARG A 611 33.76 37.90 35.19
CA ARG A 611 33.35 36.53 35.57
C ARG A 611 33.05 36.31 37.07
N LYS A 612 32.84 37.37 37.85
CA LYS A 612 32.58 37.31 39.31
C LYS A 612 31.10 37.13 39.67
N GLY A 613 30.35 36.45 38.81
CA GLY A 613 28.89 36.28 38.93
C GLY A 613 28.10 37.58 38.76
N VAL A 614 26.81 37.53 39.12
CA VAL A 614 25.85 38.62 38.91
C VAL A 614 25.91 39.63 40.05
N PHE A 615 26.14 40.91 39.74
CA PHE A 615 26.13 42.03 40.70
C PHE A 615 27.06 41.84 41.93
N PRO A 616 28.36 41.54 41.74
CA PRO A 616 29.29 41.37 42.86
C PRO A 616 29.49 42.68 43.64
N CYS A 617 29.70 42.55 44.96
CA CYS A 617 29.86 43.67 45.89
C CYS A 617 31.28 43.68 46.50
N LYS A 618 31.83 44.86 46.83
CA LYS A 618 33.27 45.01 47.14
C LYS A 618 33.75 44.23 48.38
N ASN A 619 32.87 43.96 49.36
CA ASN A 619 33.14 43.13 50.56
C ASN A 619 31.87 42.53 51.24
N GLU A 620 30.70 42.51 50.59
CA GLU A 620 29.43 42.05 51.22
C GLU A 620 28.79 40.88 50.43
N ASN A 621 28.48 39.78 51.11
CA ASN A 621 27.66 38.68 50.56
C ASN A 621 26.16 38.98 50.76
N LEU A 622 25.64 39.94 49.99
CA LEU A 622 24.23 40.35 50.07
C LEU A 622 23.30 39.33 49.41
N SER A 623 22.10 39.16 49.98
CA SER A 623 21.05 38.39 49.32
C SER A 623 20.51 39.13 48.08
N PRO A 624 19.98 38.42 47.07
CA PRO A 624 19.36 39.06 45.91
C PRO A 624 18.22 40.02 46.27
N TYR A 625 17.52 39.78 47.39
CA TYR A 625 16.50 40.69 47.92
C TYR A 625 17.11 42.04 48.32
N GLU A 626 18.16 42.03 49.14
CA GLU A 626 18.82 43.25 49.63
C GLU A 626 19.50 44.05 48.52
N ILE A 627 20.02 43.38 47.49
CA ILE A 627 20.55 44.02 46.28
C ILE A 627 19.41 44.75 45.55
N VAL A 628 18.30 44.07 45.28
CA VAL A 628 17.13 44.67 44.61
C VAL A 628 16.55 45.84 45.41
N GLN A 629 16.52 45.77 46.75
CA GLN A 629 16.06 46.89 47.57
C GLN A 629 17.04 48.08 47.57
N ARG A 630 18.36 47.84 47.58
CA ARG A 630 19.37 48.90 47.39
C ARG A 630 19.24 49.58 46.03
N VAL A 631 19.03 48.83 44.93
CA VAL A 631 18.80 49.39 43.58
C VAL A 631 17.46 50.13 43.48
N LYS A 632 16.39 49.66 44.15
CA LYS A 632 15.09 50.35 44.19
C LYS A 632 15.16 51.70 44.92
N LYS A 633 16.08 51.91 45.87
CA LYS A 633 16.20 53.16 46.61
C LYS A 633 16.65 54.31 45.70
N THR A 634 15.86 55.37 45.61
CA THR A 634 16.27 56.65 45.00
C THR A 634 17.25 57.36 45.92
N VAL A 635 18.33 57.92 45.38
CA VAL A 635 19.33 58.69 46.14
C VAL A 635 19.57 60.05 45.49
N ALA A 636 19.95 61.05 46.30
CA ALA A 636 20.06 62.44 45.85
C ALA A 636 21.43 62.80 45.24
N ASN A 637 22.50 62.11 45.63
CA ASN A 637 23.82 62.24 45.02
C ASN A 637 24.00 61.15 43.95
N PRO A 638 24.64 61.43 42.81
CA PRO A 638 25.03 60.41 41.82
C PRO A 638 26.00 59.37 42.37
N ASP A 639 26.90 59.74 43.29
CA ASP A 639 27.95 58.85 43.80
C ASP A 639 27.43 57.79 44.79
N ASP A 640 26.26 58.01 45.40
CA ASP A 640 25.61 57.06 46.31
C ASP A 640 24.77 55.99 45.56
N VAL A 641 24.79 55.98 44.22
CA VAL A 641 23.96 55.11 43.37
C VAL A 641 24.53 53.68 43.33
N PHE A 642 23.78 52.72 43.88
CA PHE A 642 24.23 51.34 44.00
C PHE A 642 24.34 50.62 42.63
N ARG A 643 25.53 50.08 42.33
CA ARG A 643 25.91 49.38 41.09
C ARG A 643 26.90 48.24 41.36
N PRO A 644 27.09 47.30 40.41
CA PRO A 644 28.10 46.23 40.53
C PRO A 644 29.51 46.77 40.77
N TYR A 645 30.29 46.09 41.61
CA TYR A 645 31.66 46.49 41.91
C TYR A 645 32.57 46.37 40.68
N VAL A 646 33.18 47.49 40.28
CA VAL A 646 34.23 47.56 39.25
C VAL A 646 35.60 47.64 39.95
N PRO A 647 36.52 46.67 39.76
CA PRO A 647 37.87 46.75 40.31
C PRO A 647 38.69 47.92 39.76
N ASP A 648 39.39 48.61 40.66
CA ASP A 648 40.18 49.82 40.34
C ASP A 648 41.53 49.51 39.66
N SER A 649 41.98 48.25 39.69
CA SER A 649 43.24 47.77 39.13
C SER A 649 43.05 46.45 38.40
N LEU A 650 43.69 46.30 37.24
CA LEU A 650 43.70 45.08 36.42
C LEU A 650 44.81 44.12 36.88
N ASP A 651 44.53 42.82 36.82
CA ASP A 651 45.58 41.81 36.79
C ASP A 651 46.34 41.90 35.45
N ALA A 652 47.65 41.67 35.45
CA ALA A 652 48.59 42.28 34.51
C ALA A 652 48.54 41.83 33.02
N ASP A 653 47.61 40.95 32.64
CA ASP A 653 47.51 40.38 31.28
C ASP A 653 46.31 40.91 30.44
N ASP A 654 45.33 41.59 31.06
CA ASP A 654 44.08 42.03 30.38
C ASP A 654 44.01 43.56 30.22
N GLU A 655 44.49 44.13 29.10
CA GLU A 655 44.23 45.53 28.72
C GLU A 655 42.74 45.73 28.34
N ILE A 656 41.86 45.88 29.33
CA ILE A 656 40.45 46.20 29.10
C ILE A 656 40.34 47.64 28.59
N ASN A 657 39.82 47.81 27.37
CA ASN A 657 39.73 49.11 26.72
C ASN A 657 38.82 50.08 27.51
N GLN A 658 39.38 51.22 27.93
CA GLN A 658 38.67 52.25 28.71
C GLN A 658 37.34 52.70 28.07
N SER A 659 37.26 52.71 26.73
CA SER A 659 36.04 53.07 25.99
C SER A 659 34.87 52.11 26.26
N LEU A 660 35.16 50.85 26.61
CA LEU A 660 34.16 49.84 26.95
C LEU A 660 33.70 49.96 28.42
N LEU A 661 34.61 50.35 29.32
CA LEU A 661 34.29 50.66 30.71
C LEU A 661 33.36 51.88 30.81
N GLU A 662 33.63 52.92 30.01
CA GLU A 662 32.78 54.09 29.95
C GLU A 662 31.42 53.79 29.28
N LEU A 663 31.42 52.98 28.20
CA LEU A 663 30.18 52.50 27.58
C LEU A 663 29.30 51.72 28.57
N MET A 664 29.90 50.91 29.45
CA MET A 664 29.19 50.21 30.54
C MET A 664 28.59 51.20 31.55
N ARG A 665 29.37 52.18 32.00
CA ARG A 665 28.94 53.22 32.96
C ARG A 665 27.75 54.04 32.45
N CYS A 666 27.81 54.50 31.20
CA CYS A 666 26.68 55.20 30.58
C CYS A 666 25.47 54.27 30.40
N SER A 667 25.68 52.99 30.06
CA SER A 667 24.59 52.03 29.83
C SER A 667 23.80 51.67 31.09
N TRP A 668 24.40 51.76 32.29
CA TRP A 668 23.69 51.57 33.56
C TRP A 668 23.31 52.87 34.29
N ALA A 669 23.26 54.02 33.59
CA ALA A 669 22.89 55.31 34.20
C ALA A 669 21.54 55.25 34.94
N GLU A 670 21.40 56.07 35.99
CA GLU A 670 20.22 56.04 36.85
C GLU A 670 18.96 56.54 36.12
N ASP A 671 19.06 57.67 35.40
CA ASP A 671 18.01 58.12 34.48
C ASP A 671 18.04 57.29 33.18
N PRO A 672 16.91 56.74 32.70
CA PRO A 672 16.80 56.09 31.39
C PRO A 672 17.17 56.97 30.18
N HIS A 673 17.11 58.30 30.28
CA HIS A 673 17.43 59.21 29.17
C HIS A 673 18.93 59.31 28.90
N ASP A 674 19.76 59.29 29.95
CA ASP A 674 21.23 59.36 29.87
C ASP A 674 21.84 58.08 29.25
N ARG A 675 21.11 56.97 29.27
CA ARG A 675 21.58 55.69 28.70
C ARG A 675 21.66 55.78 27.17
N PRO A 676 22.80 55.41 26.54
CA PRO A 676 22.97 55.50 25.10
C PRO A 676 22.01 54.58 24.33
N ASP A 677 21.62 54.98 23.13
CA ASP A 677 20.81 54.11 22.26
C ASP A 677 21.61 52.95 21.70
N ILE A 678 20.95 51.84 21.41
CA ILE A 678 21.56 50.64 20.81
C ILE A 678 22.31 50.94 19.48
N SER A 679 21.88 51.98 18.76
CA SER A 679 22.56 52.50 17.57
C SER A 679 23.94 53.11 17.85
N MET A 680 24.15 53.69 19.04
CA MET A 680 25.44 54.22 19.50
C MET A 680 26.31 53.09 20.04
N ILE A 681 25.74 52.21 20.88
CA ILE A 681 26.42 51.02 21.42
C ILE A 681 26.99 50.15 20.29
N ARG A 682 26.21 49.90 19.23
CA ARG A 682 26.66 49.17 18.04
C ARG A 682 27.79 49.84 17.27
N LYS A 683 27.88 51.18 17.28
CA LYS A 683 29.03 51.90 16.68
C LYS A 683 30.28 51.72 17.54
N ALA A 684 30.17 51.92 18.85
CA ALA A 684 31.27 51.78 19.80
C ALA A 684 31.85 50.35 19.79
N VAL A 685 31.02 49.32 19.95
CA VAL A 685 31.47 47.91 19.97
C VAL A 685 32.03 47.47 18.62
N ARG A 686 31.56 48.01 17.49
CA ARG A 686 32.19 47.76 16.18
C ARG A 686 33.58 48.39 16.07
N MET A 687 33.77 49.61 16.57
CA MET A 687 35.08 50.26 16.56
C MET A 687 36.12 49.49 17.40
N LEU A 688 35.71 48.87 18.51
CA LEU A 688 36.55 48.02 19.35
C LEU A 688 37.01 46.70 18.69
N ASN A 689 36.33 46.25 17.63
CA ASN A 689 36.61 44.95 16.99
C ASN A 689 37.27 45.08 15.60
N LYS A 690 37.62 46.29 15.20
CA LYS A 690 38.04 46.63 13.82
C LYS A 690 39.34 45.92 13.38
N ASP A 691 40.25 45.67 14.31
CA ASP A 691 41.53 45.01 14.05
C ASP A 691 41.43 43.46 14.11
N ASN A 692 40.28 42.94 14.56
CA ASN A 692 39.99 41.50 14.65
C ASN A 692 39.14 40.96 13.49
N GLU A 693 38.67 41.81 12.56
CA GLU A 693 37.91 41.36 11.38
C GLU A 693 38.80 40.62 10.35
N THR A 694 40.13 40.68 10.48
CA THR A 694 41.09 40.04 9.58
C THR A 694 41.67 38.72 10.12
N SER A 695 41.45 37.64 9.36
CA SER A 695 42.02 36.27 9.43
C SER A 695 41.96 35.52 10.78
N ASN A 696 42.59 36.01 11.84
CA ASN A 696 43.14 35.14 12.88
C ASN A 696 42.12 34.41 13.77
N LEU A 697 40.89 34.95 13.93
CA LEU A 697 39.79 34.23 14.58
C LEU A 697 39.21 33.15 13.67
N VAL A 698 39.05 33.46 12.39
CA VAL A 698 38.49 32.56 11.38
C VAL A 698 39.43 31.37 11.17
N ASP A 699 40.74 31.59 11.13
CA ASP A 699 41.74 30.52 10.98
C ASP A 699 41.81 29.60 12.19
N ASN A 700 41.71 30.10 13.42
CA ASN A 700 41.67 29.25 14.63
C ASN A 700 40.35 28.46 14.74
N LEU A 701 39.22 29.05 14.35
CA LEU A 701 37.95 28.34 14.27
C LEU A 701 37.94 27.32 13.12
N LEU A 702 38.49 27.66 11.95
CA LEU A 702 38.71 26.74 10.82
C LEU A 702 39.56 25.55 11.27
N LYS A 703 40.72 25.77 11.90
CA LYS A 703 41.61 24.69 12.33
C LYS A 703 40.99 23.74 13.36
N ARG A 704 40.03 24.22 14.16
CA ARG A 704 39.18 23.37 15.01
C ARG A 704 38.04 22.70 14.24
N LEU A 705 37.40 23.40 13.30
CA LEU A 705 36.36 22.85 12.43
C LEU A 705 36.92 21.78 11.48
N GLU A 706 38.13 21.92 10.96
CA GLU A 706 38.88 20.91 10.20
C GLU A 706 39.13 19.66 11.05
N LEU A 707 39.50 19.82 12.32
CA LEU A 707 39.71 18.68 13.22
C LEU A 707 38.39 17.93 13.48
N TYR A 708 37.26 18.65 13.65
CA TYR A 708 35.94 18.02 13.76
C TYR A 708 35.44 17.46 12.43
N ALA A 709 35.69 18.13 11.30
CA ALA A 709 35.31 17.70 9.96
C ALA A 709 36.06 16.42 9.59
N LYS A 710 37.37 16.33 9.86
CA LYS A 710 38.17 15.13 9.63
C LYS A 710 37.75 13.93 10.49
N ASN A 711 37.26 14.19 11.70
CA ASN A 711 36.70 13.15 12.57
C ASN A 711 35.30 12.71 12.11
N LEU A 712 34.51 13.64 11.55
CA LEU A 712 33.23 13.36 10.88
C LEU A 712 33.44 12.65 9.55
N GLU A 713 34.47 12.98 8.77
CA GLU A 713 34.88 12.31 7.55
C GLU A 713 35.22 10.85 7.83
N GLY A 714 36.04 10.56 8.86
CA GLY A 714 36.30 9.18 9.27
C GLY A 714 35.05 8.41 9.69
N LEU A 715 34.11 9.04 10.40
CA LEU A 715 32.84 8.42 10.78
C LEU A 715 31.87 8.24 9.59
N VAL A 716 31.89 9.17 8.62
CA VAL A 716 31.12 9.09 7.38
C VAL A 716 31.72 8.06 6.42
N GLU A 717 33.05 7.94 6.35
CA GLU A 717 33.77 6.92 5.61
C GLU A 717 33.49 5.54 6.20
N GLU A 718 33.54 5.38 7.53
CA GLU A 718 33.13 4.14 8.19
C GLU A 718 31.66 3.80 7.90
N ARG A 719 30.73 4.76 8.05
CA ARG A 719 29.32 4.55 7.70
C ARG A 719 29.09 4.24 6.23
N THR A 720 29.89 4.81 5.33
CA THR A 720 29.83 4.56 3.89
C THR A 720 30.37 3.17 3.57
N ARG A 721 31.46 2.75 4.24
CA ARG A 721 32.01 1.39 4.17
C ARG A 721 31.03 0.34 4.70
N GLU A 722 30.35 0.61 5.82
CA GLU A 722 29.25 -0.23 6.34
C GLU A 722 28.10 -0.32 5.33
N TYR A 723 27.62 0.82 4.82
CA TYR A 723 26.53 0.88 3.84
C TYR A 723 26.88 0.18 2.52
N LEU A 724 28.11 0.34 2.00
CA LEU A 724 28.57 -0.38 0.80
C LEU A 724 28.68 -1.89 1.04
N ALA A 725 29.15 -2.32 2.22
CA ALA A 725 29.22 -3.73 2.58
C ALA A 725 27.84 -4.36 2.86
N GLU A 726 26.83 -3.58 3.26
CA GLU A 726 25.44 -4.03 3.37
C GLU A 726 24.75 -4.05 1.99
N LYS A 727 24.97 -3.01 1.16
CA LYS A 727 24.50 -2.94 -0.24
C LYS A 727 25.01 -4.13 -1.05
N GLN A 728 26.31 -4.45 -0.98
CA GLN A 728 26.92 -5.59 -1.66
C GLN A 728 26.16 -6.89 -1.33
N LYS A 729 25.94 -7.19 -0.04
CA LYS A 729 25.21 -8.39 0.41
C LYS A 729 23.77 -8.46 -0.11
N VAL A 730 23.12 -7.31 -0.28
CA VAL A 730 21.75 -7.24 -0.84
C VAL A 730 21.76 -7.47 -2.36
N GLU A 731 22.77 -6.99 -3.07
CA GLU A 731 22.95 -7.24 -4.52
C GLU A 731 23.34 -8.71 -4.77
N ASP A 732 24.30 -9.25 -4.01
CA ASP A 732 24.71 -10.66 -4.05
C ASP A 732 23.52 -11.60 -3.80
N LEU A 733 22.65 -11.27 -2.83
CA LEU A 733 21.43 -12.04 -2.53
C LEU A 733 20.37 -11.91 -3.65
N LEU A 734 20.28 -10.76 -4.32
CA LEU A 734 19.34 -10.59 -5.44
C LEU A 734 19.80 -11.39 -6.67
N HIS A 735 21.11 -11.46 -6.94
CA HIS A 735 21.71 -12.32 -7.98
C HIS A 735 21.55 -13.82 -7.69
N GLN A 736 21.33 -14.24 -6.44
CA GLN A 736 20.99 -15.62 -6.09
C GLN A 736 19.50 -15.96 -6.30
N LEU A 737 18.60 -14.95 -6.34
CA LEU A 737 17.15 -15.14 -6.43
C LEU A 737 16.59 -14.88 -7.83
N LEU A 738 17.28 -14.10 -8.66
CA LEU A 738 16.86 -13.69 -10.00
C LEU A 738 18.05 -13.72 -10.98
N PRO A 739 17.83 -13.88 -12.29
CA PRO A 739 18.92 -13.80 -13.26
C PRO A 739 19.62 -12.42 -13.18
N PRO A 740 20.96 -12.33 -13.27
CA PRO A 740 21.69 -11.07 -13.11
C PRO A 740 21.17 -9.94 -14.01
N SER A 741 20.90 -10.22 -15.30
CA SER A 741 20.35 -9.26 -16.26
C SER A 741 18.96 -8.72 -15.90
N ILE A 742 18.21 -9.39 -15.02
CA ILE A 742 16.90 -9.00 -14.50
C ILE A 742 17.05 -8.30 -13.14
N ALA A 743 17.91 -8.82 -12.27
CA ALA A 743 18.27 -8.21 -11.00
C ALA A 743 18.85 -6.79 -11.19
N ASP A 744 19.76 -6.60 -12.14
CA ASP A 744 20.39 -5.31 -12.43
C ASP A 744 19.38 -4.28 -12.95
N GLN A 745 18.32 -4.72 -13.65
CA GLN A 745 17.21 -3.85 -14.04
C GLN A 745 16.42 -3.38 -12.81
N LEU A 746 16.14 -4.28 -11.85
CA LEU A 746 15.48 -3.94 -10.60
C LEU A 746 16.34 -3.03 -9.70
N ILE A 747 17.64 -3.29 -9.58
CA ILE A 747 18.62 -2.45 -8.85
C ILE A 747 18.66 -1.05 -9.45
N SER A 748 18.66 -0.94 -10.78
CA SER A 748 18.58 0.35 -11.49
C SER A 748 17.17 0.96 -11.55
N GLY A 749 16.21 0.44 -10.78
CA GLY A 749 14.86 1.00 -10.63
C GLY A 749 13.98 0.90 -11.88
N ARG A 750 14.38 0.10 -12.88
CA ARG A 750 13.65 -0.11 -14.13
C ARG A 750 12.59 -1.19 -13.92
N ALA A 751 11.41 -0.97 -14.50
CA ALA A 751 10.35 -1.97 -14.49
C ALA A 751 10.68 -3.06 -15.52
N VAL A 752 10.96 -4.27 -15.04
CA VAL A 752 11.15 -5.46 -15.87
C VAL A 752 9.82 -5.76 -16.59
N GLN A 753 9.84 -5.74 -17.92
CA GLN A 753 8.68 -6.12 -18.74
C GLN A 753 8.71 -7.62 -19.03
N ALA A 754 7.57 -8.19 -19.42
CA ALA A 754 7.52 -9.56 -19.90
C ALA A 754 8.03 -9.63 -21.34
N GLU A 755 8.91 -10.58 -21.63
CA GLU A 755 9.49 -10.80 -22.96
C GLU A 755 8.99 -12.12 -23.56
N SER A 756 8.69 -12.12 -24.87
CA SER A 756 8.28 -13.32 -25.62
C SER A 756 9.48 -13.93 -26.32
N TYR A 757 9.82 -15.17 -25.96
CA TYR A 757 10.91 -15.97 -26.52
C TYR A 757 10.34 -16.99 -27.51
N ASP A 758 10.83 -16.95 -28.75
CA ASP A 758 10.25 -17.69 -29.88
C ASP A 758 10.57 -19.19 -29.86
N SER A 759 11.72 -19.55 -29.27
CA SER A 759 12.11 -20.94 -29.00
C SER A 759 13.01 -21.01 -27.77
N VAL A 760 12.61 -21.82 -26.80
CA VAL A 760 13.41 -22.26 -25.65
C VAL A 760 13.31 -23.78 -25.51
N THR A 761 14.22 -24.43 -24.79
CA THR A 761 14.04 -25.83 -24.35
C THR A 761 13.84 -25.87 -22.85
N ILE A 762 12.77 -26.53 -22.41
CA ILE A 762 12.44 -26.71 -20.99
C ILE A 762 12.64 -28.17 -20.61
N TYR A 763 13.36 -28.37 -19.52
CA TYR A 763 13.54 -29.60 -18.77
C TYR A 763 12.53 -29.65 -17.62
N PHE A 764 11.87 -30.80 -17.46
CA PHE A 764 11.22 -31.21 -16.23
C PHE A 764 11.76 -32.57 -15.80
N SER A 765 11.92 -32.78 -14.49
CA SER A 765 12.10 -34.12 -13.93
C SER A 765 11.32 -34.35 -12.64
N ASP A 766 10.92 -35.60 -12.43
CA ASP A 766 10.16 -36.11 -11.28
C ASP A 766 10.91 -37.27 -10.59
N ILE A 767 10.65 -37.47 -9.30
CA ILE A 767 11.20 -38.57 -8.50
C ILE A 767 10.17 -39.72 -8.46
N VAL A 768 10.42 -40.76 -9.24
CA VAL A 768 9.49 -41.88 -9.41
C VAL A 768 9.26 -42.59 -8.07
N GLY A 769 8.04 -42.47 -7.55
CA GLY A 769 7.62 -43.07 -6.28
C GLY A 769 7.79 -42.17 -5.05
N PHE A 770 8.07 -40.86 -5.22
CA PHE A 770 8.26 -39.93 -4.11
C PHE A 770 7.11 -39.90 -3.10
N THR A 771 5.85 -40.03 -3.53
CA THR A 771 4.68 -40.12 -2.63
C THR A 771 4.76 -41.34 -1.68
N ALA A 772 5.31 -42.47 -2.15
CA ALA A 772 5.54 -43.65 -1.32
C ALA A 772 6.77 -43.48 -0.40
N LEU A 773 7.83 -42.85 -0.91
CA LEU A 773 9.04 -42.56 -0.13
C LEU A 773 8.77 -41.57 1.01
N SER A 774 8.05 -40.49 0.72
CA SER A 774 7.70 -39.42 1.67
C SER A 774 6.65 -39.85 2.71
N SER A 775 5.75 -40.77 2.37
CA SER A 775 4.83 -41.38 3.35
C SER A 775 5.50 -42.40 4.28
N GLN A 776 6.67 -42.93 3.90
CA GLN A 776 7.48 -43.83 4.74
C GLN A 776 8.64 -43.14 5.48
N SER A 777 8.78 -41.81 5.35
CA SER A 777 9.93 -41.05 5.87
C SER A 777 9.46 -39.85 6.68
N THR A 778 10.19 -39.45 7.72
CA THR A 778 9.80 -38.27 8.50
C THR A 778 9.94 -36.99 7.65
N PRO A 779 9.13 -35.94 7.87
CA PRO A 779 9.22 -34.70 7.10
C PRO A 779 10.61 -34.07 7.10
N LEU A 780 11.37 -34.20 8.20
CA LEU A 780 12.75 -33.72 8.29
C LEU A 780 13.70 -34.52 7.37
N GLN A 781 13.56 -35.84 7.32
CA GLN A 781 14.34 -36.70 6.39
C GLN A 781 14.02 -36.41 4.92
N VAL A 782 12.76 -36.11 4.60
CA VAL A 782 12.33 -35.71 3.25
C VAL A 782 12.96 -34.36 2.86
N VAL A 783 12.95 -33.38 3.76
CA VAL A 783 13.63 -32.08 3.54
C VAL A 783 15.14 -32.26 3.38
N THR A 784 15.79 -33.10 4.19
CA THR A 784 17.23 -33.40 4.02
C THR A 784 17.53 -34.06 2.67
N LEU A 785 16.71 -35.03 2.25
CA LEU A 785 16.86 -35.71 0.95
C LEU A 785 16.70 -34.73 -0.22
N LEU A 786 15.66 -33.91 -0.24
CA LEU A 786 15.45 -32.92 -1.30
C LEU A 786 16.60 -31.90 -1.33
N ASN A 787 17.07 -31.44 -0.16
CA ASN A 787 18.20 -30.52 -0.08
C ASN A 787 19.51 -31.15 -0.60
N ASP A 788 19.84 -32.38 -0.19
CA ASP A 788 21.02 -33.10 -0.69
C ASP A 788 20.95 -33.33 -2.21
N LEU A 789 19.76 -33.68 -2.72
CA LEU A 789 19.53 -33.92 -4.15
C LEU A 789 19.67 -32.63 -4.97
N TYR A 790 19.03 -31.54 -4.53
CA TYR A 790 19.12 -30.26 -5.22
C TYR A 790 20.52 -29.65 -5.14
N LEU A 791 21.26 -29.79 -4.03
CA LEU A 791 22.69 -29.43 -3.99
C LEU A 791 23.53 -30.26 -4.98
N ALA A 792 23.21 -31.56 -5.13
CA ALA A 792 23.88 -32.42 -6.11
C ALA A 792 23.50 -32.09 -7.58
N PHE A 793 22.32 -31.53 -7.82
CA PHE A 793 21.85 -31.07 -9.13
C PHE A 793 22.37 -29.68 -9.49
N ASP A 794 22.32 -28.72 -8.56
CA ASP A 794 22.79 -27.35 -8.75
C ASP A 794 24.27 -27.34 -9.18
N GLY A 795 25.13 -28.07 -8.45
CA GLY A 795 26.54 -28.24 -8.82
C GLY A 795 26.81 -29.03 -10.11
N VAL A 796 25.79 -29.57 -10.78
CA VAL A 796 25.86 -30.05 -12.18
C VAL A 796 25.36 -28.96 -13.13
N VAL A 797 24.22 -28.35 -12.82
CA VAL A 797 23.54 -27.29 -13.57
C VAL A 797 24.43 -26.07 -13.81
N ASP A 798 25.22 -25.64 -12.82
CA ASP A 798 26.14 -24.48 -12.92
C ASP A 798 27.19 -24.59 -14.05
N ASN A 799 27.48 -25.81 -14.52
CA ASN A 799 28.42 -26.06 -15.61
C ASN A 799 27.81 -25.82 -17.01
N PHE A 800 26.47 -25.70 -17.11
CA PHE A 800 25.74 -25.57 -18.37
C PHE A 800 25.12 -24.18 -18.52
N LYS A 801 24.85 -23.74 -19.76
CA LYS A 801 24.22 -22.44 -20.03
C LYS A 801 22.70 -22.54 -19.99
N VAL A 802 22.20 -22.67 -18.76
CA VAL A 802 20.79 -22.92 -18.42
C VAL A 802 20.37 -22.03 -17.23
N TYR A 803 19.06 -21.88 -16.99
CA TYR A 803 18.50 -21.16 -15.86
C TYR A 803 17.52 -22.05 -15.07
N LYS A 804 17.69 -22.08 -13.75
CA LYS A 804 16.82 -22.75 -12.78
C LYS A 804 15.63 -21.83 -12.45
N VAL A 805 14.41 -22.30 -12.71
CA VAL A 805 13.19 -21.47 -12.57
C VAL A 805 12.70 -21.51 -11.12
N GLU A 806 11.92 -22.53 -10.76
CA GLU A 806 11.50 -22.85 -9.40
C GLU A 806 11.38 -24.38 -9.27
N THR A 807 11.43 -24.92 -8.05
CA THR A 807 11.07 -26.32 -7.78
C THR A 807 9.62 -26.41 -7.29
N ILE A 808 8.90 -27.45 -7.71
CA ILE A 808 7.49 -27.65 -7.38
C ILE A 808 7.33 -29.02 -6.73
N GLY A 809 7.42 -29.04 -5.39
CA GLY A 809 7.41 -30.29 -4.62
C GLY A 809 8.71 -31.06 -4.79
N ASP A 810 8.61 -32.24 -5.38
CA ASP A 810 9.68 -33.11 -5.87
C ASP A 810 10.23 -32.66 -7.24
N ALA A 811 9.41 -32.03 -8.08
CA ALA A 811 9.76 -31.71 -9.45
C ALA A 811 10.82 -30.60 -9.60
N TYR A 812 11.78 -30.83 -10.51
CA TYR A 812 12.89 -29.92 -10.81
C TYR A 812 12.77 -29.35 -12.23
N MET A 813 12.68 -28.02 -12.36
CA MET A 813 12.44 -27.31 -13.62
C MET A 813 13.63 -26.41 -14.02
N VAL A 814 14.15 -26.62 -15.24
CA VAL A 814 15.27 -25.87 -15.81
C VAL A 814 14.97 -25.50 -17.26
N VAL A 815 15.49 -24.38 -17.75
CA VAL A 815 15.29 -23.89 -19.12
C VAL A 815 16.60 -23.39 -19.73
N SER A 816 16.72 -23.45 -21.06
CA SER A 816 17.76 -22.71 -21.81
C SER A 816 17.13 -21.98 -23.00
N GLY A 817 17.79 -20.92 -23.46
CA GLY A 817 17.26 -19.97 -24.46
C GLY A 817 16.60 -18.72 -23.85
N LEU A 818 16.56 -18.63 -22.51
CA LEU A 818 16.24 -17.43 -21.75
C LEU A 818 17.05 -17.39 -20.43
N PRO A 819 17.20 -16.22 -19.76
CA PRO A 819 16.79 -14.89 -20.21
C PRO A 819 17.61 -14.40 -21.42
N GLU A 820 18.79 -14.98 -21.66
CA GLU A 820 19.59 -14.76 -22.87
C GLU A 820 19.11 -15.69 -23.99
N ARG A 821 18.84 -15.11 -25.17
CA ARG A 821 18.46 -15.85 -26.40
C ARG A 821 19.70 -16.54 -26.99
N ARG A 822 19.67 -17.87 -27.13
CA ARG A 822 20.80 -18.68 -27.63
C ARG A 822 20.29 -19.89 -28.42
N GLU A 823 20.93 -20.25 -29.54
CA GLU A 823 20.45 -21.33 -30.43
C GLU A 823 20.76 -22.75 -29.93
N ASP A 824 21.82 -22.94 -29.15
CA ASP A 824 22.23 -24.23 -28.59
C ASP A 824 21.39 -24.66 -27.37
N HIS A 825 20.23 -24.03 -27.16
CA HIS A 825 19.38 -24.23 -25.98
C HIS A 825 18.97 -25.70 -25.76
N ALA A 826 18.69 -26.44 -26.84
CA ALA A 826 18.35 -27.86 -26.75
C ALA A 826 19.56 -28.72 -26.35
N SER A 827 20.73 -28.40 -26.91
CA SER A 827 21.98 -29.15 -26.69
C SER A 827 22.49 -29.03 -25.25
N GLN A 828 22.40 -27.84 -24.63
CA GLN A 828 22.71 -27.67 -23.21
C GLN A 828 21.83 -28.55 -22.33
N ILE A 829 20.51 -28.50 -22.54
CA ILE A 829 19.55 -29.25 -21.73
C ILE A 829 19.72 -30.77 -21.94
N ALA A 830 20.03 -31.22 -23.16
CA ALA A 830 20.31 -32.62 -23.45
C ALA A 830 21.58 -33.14 -22.75
N GLN A 831 22.67 -32.37 -22.77
CA GLN A 831 23.93 -32.74 -22.10
C GLN A 831 23.80 -32.67 -20.57
N MET A 832 23.12 -31.65 -20.04
CA MET A 832 22.76 -31.53 -18.63
C MET A 832 21.93 -32.74 -18.16
N SER A 833 20.93 -33.18 -18.94
CA SER A 833 20.08 -34.33 -18.61
C SER A 833 20.89 -35.63 -18.50
N LEU A 834 21.87 -35.84 -19.38
CA LEU A 834 22.78 -36.98 -19.30
C LEU A 834 23.68 -36.89 -18.05
N ALA A 835 24.25 -35.71 -17.77
CA ALA A 835 25.09 -35.48 -16.60
C ALA A 835 24.33 -35.68 -15.28
N LEU A 836 23.06 -35.26 -15.20
CA LEU A 836 22.19 -35.48 -14.04
C LEU A 836 21.91 -36.98 -13.81
N LEU A 837 21.67 -37.78 -14.85
CA LEU A 837 21.52 -39.25 -14.67
C LEU A 837 22.83 -39.91 -14.19
N HIS A 838 24.00 -39.50 -14.70
CA HIS A 838 25.30 -39.95 -14.18
C HIS A 838 25.51 -39.55 -12.70
N LYS A 839 25.00 -38.39 -12.28
CA LYS A 839 25.02 -37.95 -10.88
C LYS A 839 24.09 -38.79 -10.00
N VAL A 840 22.86 -39.07 -10.46
CA VAL A 840 21.84 -39.87 -9.76
C VAL A 840 22.30 -41.31 -9.51
N LYS A 841 23.05 -41.93 -10.43
CA LYS A 841 23.62 -43.28 -10.22
C LYS A 841 24.52 -43.37 -8.97
N ASN A 842 25.17 -42.27 -8.59
CA ASN A 842 26.08 -42.21 -7.44
C ASN A 842 25.46 -41.53 -6.22
N PHE A 843 24.14 -41.26 -6.24
CA PHE A 843 23.43 -40.57 -5.18
C PHE A 843 22.79 -41.56 -4.20
N VAL A 844 23.20 -41.51 -2.92
CA VAL A 844 22.74 -42.43 -1.86
C VAL A 844 21.83 -41.69 -0.88
N ILE A 845 20.63 -42.24 -0.65
CA ILE A 845 19.64 -41.66 0.26
C ILE A 845 20.08 -41.93 1.71
N ARG A 846 20.52 -40.90 2.45
CA ARG A 846 21.15 -41.05 3.79
C ARG A 846 20.37 -41.92 4.78
N HIS A 847 19.03 -41.87 4.73
CA HIS A 847 18.15 -42.60 5.66
C HIS A 847 17.69 -43.97 5.12
N ARG A 848 17.95 -44.26 3.84
CA ARG A 848 17.56 -45.50 3.13
C ARG A 848 18.63 -45.87 2.08
N PRO A 849 19.86 -46.21 2.50
CA PRO A 849 21.01 -46.29 1.58
C PRO A 849 20.94 -47.41 0.53
N ASN A 850 20.00 -48.35 0.68
CA ASN A 850 19.78 -49.44 -0.27
C ASN A 850 18.78 -49.08 -1.39
N ASP A 851 18.05 -47.97 -1.27
CA ASP A 851 17.01 -47.58 -2.22
C ASP A 851 17.60 -46.65 -3.30
N GLN A 852 17.75 -47.17 -4.53
CA GLN A 852 18.23 -46.38 -5.67
C GLN A 852 17.19 -45.31 -6.07
N LEU A 853 17.62 -44.05 -6.08
CA LEU A 853 16.80 -42.93 -6.55
C LEU A 853 16.51 -43.08 -8.06
N LYS A 854 15.24 -42.95 -8.45
CA LYS A 854 14.75 -43.10 -9.83
C LYS A 854 14.19 -41.78 -10.35
N LEU A 855 14.91 -41.13 -11.25
CA LEU A 855 14.53 -39.86 -11.86
C LEU A 855 13.81 -40.11 -13.20
N ARG A 856 12.65 -39.49 -13.45
CA ARG A 856 12.01 -39.41 -14.78
C ARG A 856 12.35 -38.06 -15.40
N ILE A 857 12.68 -38.00 -16.69
CA ILE A 857 13.05 -36.74 -17.37
C ILE A 857 12.20 -36.53 -18.63
N GLY A 858 11.69 -35.30 -18.81
CA GLY A 858 11.00 -34.84 -20.02
C GLY A 858 11.58 -33.55 -20.59
N MET A 859 11.67 -33.48 -21.91
CA MET A 859 12.20 -32.35 -22.67
C MET A 859 11.28 -31.98 -23.85
N HIS A 860 10.85 -30.72 -23.89
CA HIS A 860 10.16 -30.14 -25.05
C HIS A 860 10.66 -28.71 -25.32
N SER A 861 10.53 -28.29 -26.58
CA SER A 861 11.00 -27.00 -27.10
C SER A 861 9.88 -26.25 -27.81
N GLY A 862 9.80 -24.94 -27.60
CA GLY A 862 8.78 -24.07 -28.20
C GLY A 862 8.80 -22.67 -27.58
N SER A 863 7.79 -21.85 -27.89
CA SER A 863 7.73 -20.46 -27.45
C SER A 863 7.17 -20.28 -26.04
N VAL A 864 7.69 -19.28 -25.32
CA VAL A 864 7.21 -18.87 -23.99
C VAL A 864 7.26 -17.36 -23.81
N VAL A 865 6.38 -16.83 -22.96
CA VAL A 865 6.52 -15.49 -22.39
C VAL A 865 7.11 -15.63 -20.99
N ALA A 866 8.16 -14.88 -20.67
CA ALA A 866 8.77 -14.89 -19.34
C ALA A 866 8.83 -13.47 -18.75
N GLY A 867 8.69 -13.35 -17.42
CA GLY A 867 8.69 -12.06 -16.75
C GLY A 867 8.60 -12.14 -15.23
N VAL A 868 8.83 -11.01 -14.56
CA VAL A 868 8.82 -10.93 -13.09
C VAL A 868 7.39 -10.76 -12.56
N VAL A 869 6.97 -11.67 -11.69
CA VAL A 869 5.66 -11.67 -11.03
C VAL A 869 5.83 -11.37 -9.54
N GLY A 870 4.97 -10.50 -9.00
CA GLY A 870 4.93 -10.15 -7.58
C GLY A 870 5.82 -8.96 -7.20
N SER A 871 5.32 -8.09 -6.31
CA SER A 871 6.01 -6.86 -5.89
C SER A 871 6.68 -6.92 -4.52
N LYS A 872 6.41 -7.96 -3.72
CA LYS A 872 7.06 -8.21 -2.41
C LYS A 872 8.04 -9.38 -2.42
N MET A 873 7.84 -10.32 -3.33
CA MET A 873 8.70 -11.48 -3.58
C MET A 873 8.71 -11.66 -5.10
N PRO A 874 9.58 -10.94 -5.84
CA PRO A 874 9.66 -11.04 -7.29
C PRO A 874 10.14 -12.44 -7.69
N ARG A 875 9.42 -13.08 -8.61
CA ARG A 875 9.74 -14.40 -9.17
C ARG A 875 9.80 -14.31 -10.69
N TYR A 876 10.81 -14.90 -11.32
CA TYR A 876 10.93 -14.91 -12.79
C TYR A 876 10.18 -16.12 -13.36
N CYS A 877 8.93 -15.92 -13.74
CA CYS A 877 8.01 -16.99 -14.14
C CYS A 877 7.94 -17.15 -15.67
N LEU A 878 7.72 -18.38 -16.13
CA LEU A 878 7.48 -18.73 -17.53
C LEU A 878 6.00 -19.05 -17.76
N PHE A 879 5.46 -18.59 -18.88
CA PHE A 879 4.08 -18.81 -19.30
C PHE A 879 4.03 -19.27 -20.77
N GLY A 880 3.31 -20.35 -21.05
CA GLY A 880 3.13 -20.86 -22.41
C GLY A 880 2.73 -22.33 -22.43
N ASP A 881 2.13 -22.77 -23.54
CA ASP A 881 1.77 -24.18 -23.75
C ASP A 881 3.00 -25.12 -23.76
N THR A 882 4.18 -24.61 -24.14
CA THR A 882 5.45 -25.33 -24.04
C THR A 882 5.74 -25.81 -22.61
N VAL A 883 5.41 -25.02 -21.57
CA VAL A 883 5.58 -25.44 -20.15
C VAL A 883 4.71 -26.66 -19.85
N ASN A 884 3.43 -26.60 -20.23
CA ASN A 884 2.48 -27.70 -20.04
C ASN A 884 2.89 -28.95 -20.84
N THR A 885 3.39 -28.76 -22.06
CA THR A 885 3.82 -29.87 -22.93
C THR A 885 5.11 -30.50 -22.42
N SER A 886 6.07 -29.75 -21.87
CA SER A 886 7.26 -30.32 -21.22
C SER A 886 6.93 -31.12 -19.96
N SER A 887 6.00 -30.66 -19.13
CA SER A 887 5.49 -31.45 -17.99
C SER A 887 4.75 -32.73 -18.43
N ARG A 888 4.08 -32.72 -19.60
CA ARG A 888 3.50 -33.93 -20.20
C ARG A 888 4.56 -34.87 -20.80
N MET A 889 5.66 -34.34 -21.33
CA MET A 889 6.82 -35.17 -21.72
C MET A 889 7.44 -35.84 -20.51
N GLU A 890 7.58 -35.14 -19.38
CA GLU A 890 8.08 -35.72 -18.14
C GLU A 890 7.14 -36.85 -17.69
N SER A 891 5.89 -36.53 -17.35
CA SER A 891 4.97 -37.47 -16.69
C SER A 891 4.62 -38.73 -17.49
N ASN A 892 4.78 -38.71 -18.82
CA ASN A 892 4.61 -39.88 -19.69
C ASN A 892 5.93 -40.62 -19.99
N GLY A 893 7.06 -40.16 -19.47
CA GLY A 893 8.39 -40.78 -19.61
C GLY A 893 8.53 -42.08 -18.80
N LEU A 894 9.68 -42.75 -18.98
CA LEU A 894 10.05 -43.95 -18.20
C LEU A 894 11.11 -43.61 -17.15
N PRO A 895 11.16 -44.34 -16.02
CA PRO A 895 12.20 -44.15 -15.02
C PRO A 895 13.60 -44.26 -15.63
N LEU A 896 14.50 -43.38 -15.24
CA LEU A 896 15.91 -43.34 -15.65
C LEU A 896 16.13 -43.15 -17.17
N ARG A 897 15.12 -42.68 -17.91
CA ARG A 897 15.21 -42.31 -19.34
C ARG A 897 14.85 -40.84 -19.58
N ILE A 898 15.42 -40.29 -20.66
CA ILE A 898 15.21 -38.91 -21.11
C ILE A 898 14.21 -38.92 -22.27
N HIS A 899 12.98 -38.47 -22.01
CA HIS A 899 11.89 -38.42 -22.98
C HIS A 899 11.91 -37.09 -23.75
N VAL A 900 11.89 -37.15 -25.08
CA VAL A 900 12.14 -36.00 -25.97
C VAL A 900 11.02 -35.85 -27.00
N SER A 901 10.44 -34.64 -27.09
CA SER A 901 9.44 -34.31 -28.12
C SER A 901 10.02 -34.25 -29.53
N SER A 902 9.18 -34.43 -30.57
CA SER A 902 9.56 -34.27 -31.98
C SER A 902 10.28 -32.93 -32.28
N VAL A 903 9.73 -31.81 -31.82
CA VAL A 903 10.30 -30.47 -32.00
C VAL A 903 11.71 -30.37 -31.39
N THR A 904 11.93 -30.94 -30.19
CA THR A 904 13.26 -30.98 -29.58
C THR A 904 14.20 -31.91 -30.34
N LYS A 905 13.71 -33.06 -30.84
CA LYS A 905 14.48 -33.97 -31.69
C LYS A 905 14.95 -33.29 -32.97
N GLU A 906 14.13 -32.45 -33.60
CA GLU A 906 14.52 -31.70 -34.81
C GLU A 906 15.65 -30.71 -34.53
N ILE A 907 15.57 -29.95 -33.43
CA ILE A 907 16.64 -29.02 -33.03
C ILE A 907 17.93 -29.78 -32.68
N LEU A 908 17.83 -30.89 -31.94
CA LEU A 908 18.99 -31.75 -31.61
C LEU A 908 19.58 -32.45 -32.84
N SER A 909 18.79 -32.70 -33.90
CA SER A 909 19.26 -33.31 -35.15
C SER A 909 20.28 -32.44 -35.91
N LYS A 910 20.47 -31.17 -35.51
CA LYS A 910 21.53 -30.29 -36.03
C LYS A 910 22.93 -30.68 -35.52
N ASP A 911 23.04 -31.31 -34.35
CA ASP A 911 24.31 -31.80 -33.79
C ASP A 911 24.35 -33.34 -33.90
N THR A 912 25.21 -33.83 -34.80
CA THR A 912 25.37 -35.27 -35.09
C THR A 912 25.90 -36.09 -33.91
N GLY A 913 26.29 -35.46 -32.81
CA GLY A 913 26.67 -36.15 -31.57
C GLY A 913 25.50 -36.79 -30.81
N PHE A 914 24.25 -36.34 -30.98
CA PHE A 914 23.12 -36.86 -30.18
C PHE A 914 22.54 -38.17 -30.72
N ARG A 915 22.54 -39.22 -29.89
CA ARG A 915 21.97 -40.53 -30.20
C ARG A 915 20.52 -40.60 -29.71
N LEU A 916 19.57 -40.45 -30.64
CA LEU A 916 18.12 -40.42 -30.39
C LEU A 916 17.42 -41.63 -31.03
N GLU A 917 16.63 -42.35 -30.23
CA GLU A 917 15.84 -43.54 -30.64
C GLU A 917 14.34 -43.17 -30.74
N LEU A 918 13.61 -43.73 -31.71
CA LEU A 918 12.17 -43.52 -31.84
C LEU A 918 11.42 -44.32 -30.75
N ARG A 919 10.60 -43.64 -29.94
CA ARG A 919 9.69 -44.29 -28.98
C ARG A 919 8.41 -44.78 -29.66
N GLY A 920 7.95 -44.06 -30.67
CA GLY A 920 6.62 -44.24 -31.29
C GLY A 920 5.64 -43.16 -30.86
N GLU A 921 4.35 -43.42 -31.05
CA GLU A 921 3.26 -42.53 -30.63
C GLU A 921 2.96 -42.69 -29.14
N VAL A 922 2.77 -41.56 -28.45
CA VAL A 922 2.29 -41.48 -27.07
C VAL A 922 1.05 -40.59 -27.05
N GLU A 923 -0.05 -41.09 -26.49
CA GLU A 923 -1.25 -40.29 -26.30
C GLU A 923 -1.07 -39.31 -25.14
N MET A 924 -1.26 -38.02 -25.39
CA MET A 924 -1.12 -36.96 -24.41
C MET A 924 -2.44 -36.19 -24.24
N LYS A 925 -2.91 -36.13 -22.99
CA LYS A 925 -4.15 -35.47 -22.58
C LYS A 925 -4.22 -34.03 -23.11
N GLY A 926 -5.16 -33.75 -23.99
CA GLY A 926 -5.34 -32.43 -24.62
C GLY A 926 -4.30 -32.07 -25.69
N LYS A 927 -3.57 -33.05 -26.24
CA LYS A 927 -2.72 -32.92 -27.44
C LYS A 927 -2.94 -34.03 -28.48
N GLY A 928 -3.57 -35.14 -28.10
CA GLY A 928 -3.74 -36.31 -28.97
C GLY A 928 -2.49 -37.17 -29.00
N ARG A 929 -2.31 -37.93 -30.08
CA ARG A 929 -1.17 -38.85 -30.28
C ARG A 929 0.04 -38.03 -30.77
N LEU A 930 1.17 -38.10 -30.06
CA LEU A 930 2.41 -37.40 -30.41
C LEU A 930 3.55 -38.39 -30.60
N THR A 931 4.26 -38.29 -31.72
CA THR A 931 5.49 -39.05 -31.98
C THR A 931 6.64 -38.50 -31.12
N THR A 932 7.31 -39.39 -30.39
CA THR A 932 8.32 -39.02 -29.38
C THR A 932 9.56 -39.91 -29.46
N TYR A 933 10.62 -39.49 -28.77
CA TYR A 933 11.96 -40.07 -28.86
C TYR A 933 12.60 -40.27 -27.48
N TRP A 934 13.54 -41.21 -27.39
CA TRP A 934 14.45 -41.38 -26.25
C TRP A 934 15.83 -40.83 -26.60
N LEU A 935 16.39 -39.95 -25.77
CA LEU A 935 17.82 -39.63 -25.85
C LEU A 935 18.60 -40.74 -25.13
N LYS A 936 19.52 -41.41 -25.84
CA LYS A 936 20.35 -42.53 -25.32
C LYS A 936 21.78 -42.10 -24.95
N GLY A 937 22.27 -40.99 -25.50
CA GLY A 937 23.63 -40.52 -25.27
C GLY A 937 24.08 -39.36 -26.17
N TYR A 938 25.27 -38.86 -25.91
CA TYR A 938 25.95 -37.82 -26.69
C TYR A 938 27.41 -38.25 -26.96
N LYS A 939 27.77 -38.40 -28.23
CA LYS A 939 29.04 -39.01 -28.67
C LYS A 939 29.23 -40.34 -27.93
N ASP A 940 30.42 -40.60 -27.39
CA ASP A 940 30.75 -41.84 -26.67
C ASP A 940 30.06 -41.95 -25.29
N VAL A 941 29.52 -40.83 -24.75
CA VAL A 941 28.81 -40.83 -23.47
C VAL A 941 27.40 -41.38 -23.65
N SER A 942 27.13 -42.53 -23.02
CA SER A 942 25.80 -43.16 -22.96
C SER A 942 25.11 -42.82 -21.63
N ILE A 943 23.79 -43.03 -21.54
CA ILE A 943 23.09 -43.17 -20.24
C ILE A 943 23.81 -44.25 -19.40
N PRO A 944 23.95 -44.08 -18.06
CA PRO A 944 24.54 -45.11 -17.21
C PRO A 944 23.75 -46.42 -17.27
N ASP A 945 24.43 -47.57 -17.26
CA ASP A 945 23.73 -48.83 -16.98
C ASP A 945 23.26 -48.85 -15.52
N PHE A 946 21.97 -49.05 -15.30
CA PHE A 946 21.35 -49.17 -13.97
C PHE A 946 20.98 -50.62 -13.63
N GLY A 947 21.28 -51.58 -14.50
CA GLY A 947 20.96 -52.99 -14.36
C GLY A 947 19.98 -53.49 -15.44
N PRO A 948 19.91 -54.82 -15.66
CA PRO A 948 19.16 -55.42 -16.76
C PRO A 948 17.63 -55.19 -16.67
N GLU A 949 17.12 -54.86 -15.49
CA GLU A 949 15.71 -54.53 -15.24
C GLU A 949 15.28 -53.13 -15.75
N TYR A 950 16.19 -52.33 -16.32
CA TYR A 950 15.92 -50.97 -16.84
C TYR A 950 16.31 -50.73 -18.31
N GLN A 951 16.86 -51.73 -19.03
CA GLN A 951 17.47 -51.57 -20.38
C GLN A 951 16.47 -51.36 -21.53
#